data_AF-A0A9D1N0I5-F1
#
_entry.id   AF-A0A9D1N0I5-F1
#
_cell.length_a   1.000
_cell.length_b   1.000
_cell.length_c   1.000
_cell.angle_alpha   90.00
_cell.angle_beta   90.00
_cell.angle_gamma   90.00
#
_symmetry.space_group_name_H-M   'P 1'
#
loop_
_entity.id
_entity.type
_entity.pdbx_description
1 polymer ?
#
loop_
_entity_poly.entity_id
_entity_poly.type
_entity_poly.pdbx_seq_one_letter_code
_entity_poly.pdbx_strand_id
1 'polypeptide(L)'
;DTNKRYNFKLAYSYFLGETYTLLPFYNKNKIPFVFVLYPGGGLGLNNDCSIKMLKEIFKSPYFRKVIVTQKVTRDFLALNKFCPEDKIEYIFGGYVQFDKTDIPHKKYFPVDKSTIDVCFVAKKYCKCGVDKGYDKFIEVAKILSKKYNYLRFHVVGNFDKNDINIETINDRITFYGIRDKEFLKNLYSYMDICVSPNTHSILSPGSFDGFPLGIDCMMFGTVLMTTDELNNNKEGFYTNNEIILIKSEVNDIVTKIERLLSNVEIMYQIGNNGKRKTNNLMNSEARAKRIITLLFNISEDKYTDKILIKRIKTLEKLYLKYTKATSRLKEQLSIFDKMLTKFELYRPYCDDSYGSFKFYCLENNMKEKIELLKRNLDENSCKLIDKFLFSIMTLPDASISPEFLLSKNITKKMETAEEKEIKKIFYENIPIYKKEFDLMGERYLEETFVFHNGLKFCSTKMLEYINNKDFIDGGAFIGDSALIFNKYYNPRKIYSFDISKKIESKFHEIMKRNCVPYNKYAFINLGLSDCKKEITFDDNAYTGTSLLSDGTDKIKCTDIDSFVEENNLNIGFIKIDLEGSAYEAILGAQNTIKVQKPILCISIYHSPKEFFEVKPLLEQITQNCKYIFKIKKLQHIPYVTNEYVIFAYPKELEESK
;
A
#
# COMPACT_ATOMS: atom_id res chain seq x y z
N ASP A 1 -32.54 -10.18 30.62
CA ASP A 1 -33.89 -10.75 30.52
C ASP A 1 -33.84 -12.07 29.76
N THR A 2 -34.09 -13.18 30.45
CA THR A 2 -33.97 -14.56 29.92
C THR A 2 -35.15 -14.97 29.06
N ASN A 3 -36.24 -14.20 29.03
CA ASN A 3 -37.47 -14.52 28.29
C ASN A 3 -37.56 -13.78 26.94
N LYS A 4 -36.70 -12.79 26.72
CA LYS A 4 -36.70 -11.97 25.49
C LYS A 4 -35.83 -12.61 24.41
N ARG A 5 -36.37 -12.74 23.19
CA ARG A 5 -35.58 -13.09 21.99
C ARG A 5 -34.97 -11.83 21.40
N TYR A 6 -33.68 -11.87 21.09
CA TYR A 6 -32.96 -10.77 20.45
C TYR A 6 -32.78 -11.06 18.97
N ASN A 7 -33.07 -10.08 18.12
CA ASN A 7 -32.94 -10.20 16.67
C ASN A 7 -31.73 -9.38 16.18
N PHE A 8 -30.58 -10.04 16.02
CA PHE A 8 -29.36 -9.45 15.46
C PHE A 8 -28.99 -10.15 14.16
N LYS A 9 -28.55 -9.38 13.14
CA LYS A 9 -28.11 -9.94 11.85
C LYS A 9 -26.85 -10.80 11.98
N LEU A 10 -25.91 -10.39 12.84
CA LEU A 10 -24.64 -11.06 13.06
C LEU A 10 -24.07 -10.66 14.43
N ALA A 11 -23.45 -11.60 15.14
CA ALA A 11 -22.65 -11.33 16.34
C ALA A 11 -21.15 -11.45 16.05
N TYR A 12 -20.37 -10.63 16.75
CA TYR A 12 -18.91 -10.61 16.69
C TYR A 12 -18.34 -10.63 18.12
N SER A 13 -17.42 -11.53 18.40
CA SER A 13 -16.78 -11.67 19.72
C SER A 13 -15.28 -11.95 19.60
N TYR A 14 -14.56 -11.76 20.71
CA TYR A 14 -13.12 -11.97 20.79
C TYR A 14 -12.81 -13.17 21.69
N PHE A 15 -11.67 -13.83 21.49
CA PHE A 15 -11.18 -14.95 22.29
C PHE A 15 -12.04 -16.24 22.29
N LEU A 16 -11.38 -17.36 22.60
CA LEU A 16 -12.03 -18.67 22.66
C LEU A 16 -13.02 -18.78 23.84
N GLY A 17 -12.58 -18.35 25.03
CA GLY A 17 -13.36 -18.42 26.27
C GLY A 17 -14.64 -17.63 26.23
N GLU A 18 -14.56 -16.36 25.85
CA GLU A 18 -15.72 -15.48 25.72
C GLU A 18 -16.71 -16.02 24.67
N THR A 19 -16.23 -16.43 23.49
CA THR A 19 -17.09 -17.03 22.46
C THR A 19 -17.80 -18.29 22.97
N TYR A 20 -17.09 -19.16 23.69
CA TYR A 20 -17.67 -20.37 24.28
C TYR A 20 -18.74 -20.04 25.32
N THR A 21 -18.51 -19.04 26.18
CA THR A 21 -19.48 -18.57 27.18
C THR A 21 -20.72 -17.97 26.52
N LEU A 22 -20.59 -17.29 25.37
CA LEU A 22 -21.70 -16.70 24.63
C LEU A 22 -22.45 -17.71 23.73
N LEU A 23 -21.87 -18.88 23.47
CA LEU A 23 -22.43 -19.90 22.58
C LEU A 23 -23.88 -20.31 22.92
N PRO A 24 -24.27 -20.54 24.19
CA PRO A 24 -25.66 -20.84 24.54
C PRO A 24 -26.63 -19.70 24.18
N PHE A 25 -26.19 -18.44 24.33
CA PHE A 25 -26.97 -17.26 23.97
C PHE A 25 -27.16 -17.15 22.46
N TYR A 26 -26.09 -17.35 21.67
CA TYR A 26 -26.17 -17.35 20.20
C TYR A 26 -27.11 -18.44 19.69
N ASN A 27 -26.98 -19.67 20.20
CA ASN A 27 -27.80 -20.81 19.80
C ASN A 27 -29.28 -20.60 20.16
N LYS A 28 -29.58 -20.14 21.39
CA LYS A 28 -30.95 -19.87 21.84
C LYS A 28 -31.67 -18.82 20.99
N ASN A 29 -30.95 -17.78 20.59
CA ASN A 29 -31.49 -16.67 19.80
C ASN A 29 -31.32 -16.83 18.29
N LYS A 30 -30.70 -17.93 17.83
CA LYS A 30 -30.44 -18.21 16.41
C LYS A 30 -29.58 -17.13 15.72
N ILE A 31 -28.65 -16.53 16.45
CA ILE A 31 -27.83 -15.41 15.97
C ILE A 31 -26.62 -15.96 15.21
N PRO A 32 -26.46 -15.69 13.90
CA PRO A 32 -25.23 -16.00 13.19
C PRO A 32 -24.04 -15.31 13.86
N PHE A 33 -22.87 -15.95 13.93
CA PHE A 33 -21.72 -15.32 14.58
C PHE A 33 -20.37 -15.60 13.92
N VAL A 34 -19.47 -14.65 14.10
CA VAL A 34 -18.05 -14.67 13.76
C VAL A 34 -17.26 -14.38 15.02
N PHE A 35 -16.08 -14.97 15.19
CA PHE A 35 -15.23 -14.64 16.34
C PHE A 35 -13.75 -14.59 15.99
N VAL A 36 -12.97 -13.85 16.78
CA VAL A 36 -11.51 -13.80 16.66
C VAL A 36 -10.86 -14.78 17.62
N LEU A 37 -10.11 -15.73 17.07
CA LEU A 37 -9.29 -16.65 17.83
C LEU A 37 -7.87 -16.08 17.98
N TYR A 38 -7.72 -15.15 18.92
CA TYR A 38 -6.46 -14.53 19.31
C TYR A 38 -5.77 -15.35 20.43
N PRO A 39 -4.42 -15.39 20.51
CA PRO A 39 -3.72 -16.06 21.62
C PRO A 39 -4.13 -15.52 22.99
N GLY A 40 -4.18 -16.41 24.00
CA GLY A 40 -4.77 -16.09 25.29
C GLY A 40 -6.28 -16.38 25.33
N GLY A 41 -6.96 -15.89 26.37
CA GLY A 41 -8.42 -16.05 26.51
C GLY A 41 -8.92 -17.49 26.44
N GLY A 42 -8.13 -18.45 26.95
CA GLY A 42 -8.46 -19.88 26.98
C GLY A 42 -7.96 -20.71 25.80
N LEU A 43 -7.29 -20.13 24.80
CA LEU A 43 -6.64 -20.88 23.72
C LEU A 43 -5.28 -21.43 24.17
N GLY A 44 -5.14 -22.75 24.13
CA GLY A 44 -3.86 -23.46 24.21
C GLY A 44 -3.76 -24.47 23.07
N LEU A 45 -2.60 -24.50 22.39
CA LEU A 45 -2.31 -25.48 21.34
C LEU A 45 -2.21 -26.88 21.96
N ASN A 46 -2.95 -27.84 21.41
CA ASN A 46 -3.01 -29.22 21.94
C ASN A 46 -3.49 -29.31 23.41
N ASN A 47 -4.23 -28.32 23.90
CA ASN A 47 -4.86 -28.36 25.21
C ASN A 47 -6.29 -28.94 25.10
N ASP A 48 -6.60 -29.96 25.91
CA ASP A 48 -7.90 -30.66 25.84
C ASP A 48 -9.11 -29.75 26.10
N CYS A 49 -8.99 -28.80 27.03
CA CYS A 49 -10.07 -27.86 27.32
C CYS A 49 -10.32 -26.93 26.12
N SER A 50 -9.25 -26.36 25.54
CA SER A 50 -9.35 -25.51 24.35
C SER A 50 -9.92 -26.28 23.16
N ILE A 51 -9.49 -27.52 22.94
CA ILE A 51 -10.00 -28.38 21.87
C ILE A 51 -11.49 -28.67 22.05
N LYS A 52 -11.93 -28.96 23.28
CA LYS A 52 -13.36 -29.18 23.59
C LYS A 52 -14.19 -27.94 23.27
N MET A 53 -13.73 -26.76 23.68
CA MET A 53 -14.43 -25.49 23.40
C MET A 53 -14.52 -25.20 21.90
N LEU A 54 -13.42 -25.37 21.16
CA LEU A 54 -13.41 -25.19 19.71
C LEU A 54 -14.38 -26.14 19.01
N LYS A 55 -14.39 -27.43 19.39
CA LYS A 55 -15.33 -28.42 18.84
C LYS A 55 -16.79 -28.02 19.07
N GLU A 56 -17.13 -27.54 20.26
CA GLU A 56 -18.50 -27.12 20.56
C GLU A 56 -18.91 -25.86 19.78
N ILE A 57 -18.01 -24.87 19.67
CA ILE A 57 -18.28 -23.65 18.88
C ILE A 57 -18.51 -24.01 17.41
N PHE A 58 -17.64 -24.82 16.81
CA PHE A 58 -17.73 -25.16 15.39
C PHE A 58 -18.89 -26.09 15.03
N LYS A 59 -19.47 -26.80 16.01
CA LYS A 59 -20.72 -27.57 15.83
C LYS A 59 -21.96 -26.70 15.68
N SER A 60 -21.93 -25.43 16.12
CA SER A 60 -23.11 -24.58 16.05
C SER A 60 -23.55 -24.34 14.60
N PRO A 61 -24.86 -24.50 14.27
CA PRO A 61 -25.37 -24.17 12.93
C PRO A 61 -25.31 -22.65 12.64
N TYR A 62 -25.10 -21.84 13.67
CA TYR A 62 -25.01 -20.38 13.57
C TYR A 62 -23.57 -19.88 13.41
N PHE A 63 -22.56 -20.75 13.53
CA PHE A 63 -21.17 -20.39 13.25
C PHE A 63 -20.97 -20.07 11.76
N ARG A 64 -20.41 -18.88 11.46
CA ARG A 64 -20.13 -18.42 10.10
C ARG A 64 -18.65 -18.46 9.75
N LYS A 65 -17.79 -17.83 10.55
CA LYS A 65 -16.35 -17.70 10.27
C LYS A 65 -15.54 -17.52 11.55
N VAL A 66 -14.27 -17.94 11.53
CA VAL A 66 -13.28 -17.64 12.58
C VAL A 66 -12.16 -16.80 11.97
N ILE A 67 -11.80 -15.70 12.64
CA ILE A 67 -10.66 -14.87 12.27
C ILE A 67 -9.47 -15.28 13.13
N VAL A 68 -8.33 -15.59 12.52
CA VAL A 68 -7.09 -15.95 13.20
C VAL A 68 -5.99 -14.95 12.87
N THR A 69 -5.23 -14.54 13.87
CA THR A 69 -4.18 -13.52 13.69
C THR A 69 -2.76 -14.06 13.64
N GLN A 70 -2.60 -15.31 14.08
CA GLN A 70 -1.32 -16.00 14.15
C GLN A 70 -1.34 -17.20 13.21
N LYS A 71 -0.23 -17.37 12.48
CA LYS A 71 -0.09 -18.46 11.52
C LYS A 71 -0.20 -19.82 12.21
N VAL A 72 0.41 -19.97 13.39
CA VAL A 72 0.34 -21.20 14.17
C VAL A 72 -1.11 -21.58 14.52
N THR A 73 -1.96 -20.60 14.84
CA THR A 73 -3.39 -20.82 15.12
C THR A 73 -4.12 -21.30 13.87
N ARG A 74 -3.89 -20.64 12.72
CA ARG A 74 -4.48 -21.04 11.44
C ARG A 74 -4.12 -22.48 11.09
N ASP A 75 -2.84 -22.80 11.17
CA ASP A 75 -2.33 -24.13 10.82
C ASP A 75 -2.84 -25.19 11.80
N PHE A 76 -2.92 -24.86 13.10
CA PHE A 76 -3.52 -25.72 14.11
C PHE A 76 -4.99 -26.07 13.81
N LEU A 77 -5.80 -25.08 13.42
CA LEU A 77 -7.20 -25.32 13.05
C LEU A 77 -7.33 -26.19 11.78
N ALA A 78 -6.51 -25.91 10.76
CA ALA A 78 -6.55 -26.61 9.49
C ALA A 78 -6.06 -28.06 9.60
N LEU A 79 -4.92 -28.30 10.25
CA LEU A 79 -4.33 -29.64 10.41
C LEU A 79 -5.23 -30.58 11.20
N ASN A 80 -5.87 -30.06 12.26
CA ASN A 80 -6.80 -30.84 13.08
C ASN A 80 -8.21 -30.94 12.50
N LYS A 81 -8.48 -30.28 11.36
CA LYS A 81 -9.78 -30.24 10.68
C LYS A 81 -10.92 -29.80 11.60
N PHE A 82 -10.65 -28.87 12.53
CA PHE A 82 -11.67 -28.39 13.47
C PHE A 82 -12.79 -27.60 12.77
N CYS A 83 -12.44 -26.89 11.69
CA CYS A 83 -13.41 -26.21 10.84
C CYS A 83 -12.95 -26.21 9.38
N PRO A 84 -13.88 -26.06 8.41
CA PRO A 84 -13.53 -25.96 6.99
C PRO A 84 -12.59 -24.78 6.70
N GLU A 85 -11.61 -24.96 5.81
CA GLU A 85 -10.63 -23.91 5.50
C GLU A 85 -11.26 -22.62 4.95
N ASP A 86 -12.39 -22.69 4.23
CA ASP A 86 -13.14 -21.50 3.77
C ASP A 86 -13.75 -20.69 4.91
N LYS A 87 -13.89 -21.30 6.10
CA LYS A 87 -14.38 -20.62 7.31
C LYS A 87 -13.24 -20.05 8.17
N ILE A 88 -11.99 -20.19 7.77
CA ILE A 88 -10.83 -19.60 8.47
C ILE A 88 -10.37 -18.36 7.70
N GLU A 89 -10.52 -17.18 8.30
CA GLU A 89 -9.97 -15.92 7.79
C GLU A 89 -8.65 -15.61 8.50
N TYR A 90 -7.54 -15.51 7.76
CA TYR A 90 -6.25 -15.14 8.33
C TYR A 90 -5.98 -13.64 8.16
N ILE A 91 -5.77 -12.95 9.27
CA ILE A 91 -5.39 -11.53 9.31
C ILE A 91 -4.14 -11.40 10.18
N PHE A 92 -2.96 -11.44 9.56
CA PHE A 92 -1.68 -11.37 10.26
C PHE A 92 -1.63 -10.22 11.27
N GLY A 93 -1.07 -10.47 12.46
CA GLY A 93 -0.48 -9.44 13.30
C GLY A 93 -0.93 -9.36 14.74
N GLY A 94 -0.32 -8.42 15.46
CA GLY A 94 -0.58 -8.09 16.86
C GLY A 94 -1.60 -6.95 17.03
N TYR A 95 -1.78 -6.54 18.28
CA TYR A 95 -2.52 -5.33 18.63
C TYR A 95 -1.51 -4.20 18.83
N VAL A 96 -1.75 -3.05 18.18
CA VAL A 96 -1.01 -1.80 18.38
C VAL A 96 -1.99 -0.80 18.98
N GLN A 97 -1.60 -0.14 20.09
CA GLN A 97 -2.47 0.78 20.82
C GLN A 97 -2.28 2.26 20.44
N PHE A 98 -1.33 2.56 19.56
CA PHE A 98 -0.93 3.91 19.15
C PHE A 98 -1.24 4.16 17.67
N ASP A 99 -1.74 5.34 17.35
CA ASP A 99 -1.97 5.81 15.98
C ASP A 99 -0.85 6.76 15.53
N LYS A 100 -0.72 7.00 14.21
CA LYS A 100 0.34 7.87 13.63
C LYS A 100 0.38 9.27 14.24
N THR A 101 -0.78 9.82 14.58
CA THR A 101 -0.94 11.16 15.17
C THR A 101 -0.48 11.24 16.62
N ASP A 102 -0.34 10.10 17.29
CA ASP A 102 -0.03 9.99 18.72
C ASP A 102 1.48 9.82 19.00
N ILE A 103 2.36 10.02 18.01
CA ILE A 103 3.79 9.65 18.12
C ILE A 103 4.67 10.89 18.34
N PRO A 104 5.36 11.02 19.49
CA PRO A 104 6.33 12.09 19.74
C PRO A 104 7.57 11.96 18.85
N HIS A 105 8.37 13.03 18.81
CA HIS A 105 9.70 12.99 18.21
C HIS A 105 10.60 12.00 18.95
N LYS A 106 11.26 11.09 18.21
CA LYS A 106 12.20 10.13 18.79
C LYS A 106 13.47 10.83 19.28
N LYS A 107 14.02 10.39 20.41
CA LYS A 107 15.31 10.88 20.92
C LYS A 107 16.42 9.91 20.51
N TYR A 108 17.46 10.42 19.84
CA TYR A 108 18.56 9.63 19.29
C TYR A 108 19.83 9.77 20.11
N PHE A 109 20.56 8.67 20.33
CA PHE A 109 21.93 8.69 20.83
C PHE A 109 22.92 8.80 19.66
N PRO A 110 24.01 9.58 19.77
CA PRO A 110 24.37 10.49 20.87
C PRO A 110 23.81 11.91 20.70
N VAL A 111 22.88 12.14 19.76
CA VAL A 111 22.45 13.48 19.33
C VAL A 111 21.59 14.21 20.38
N ASP A 112 20.53 13.56 20.84
CA ASP A 112 19.57 14.11 21.81
C ASP A 112 19.86 13.68 23.26
N LYS A 113 20.61 12.60 23.43
CA LYS A 113 20.84 11.94 24.73
C LYS A 113 22.20 11.25 24.80
N SER A 114 22.70 11.05 26.01
CA SER A 114 24.02 10.47 26.29
C SER A 114 24.01 8.98 26.64
N THR A 115 22.85 8.31 26.55
CA THR A 115 22.69 6.89 26.87
C THR A 115 22.02 6.13 25.74
N ILE A 116 22.30 4.83 25.67
CA ILE A 116 21.49 3.88 24.91
C ILE A 116 20.57 3.15 25.89
N ASP A 117 19.28 3.18 25.63
CA ASP A 117 18.23 2.78 26.57
C ASP A 117 17.49 1.54 26.05
N VAL A 118 17.57 0.45 26.82
CA VAL A 118 17.03 -0.86 26.48
C VAL A 118 15.85 -1.18 27.42
N CYS A 119 14.65 -1.33 26.87
CA CYS A 119 13.46 -1.63 27.66
C CYS A 119 12.97 -3.07 27.55
N PHE A 120 12.32 -3.50 28.63
CA PHE A 120 11.52 -4.70 28.73
C PHE A 120 10.12 -4.29 29.24
N VAL A 121 9.10 -4.59 28.46
CA VAL A 121 7.71 -4.18 28.75
C VAL A 121 6.82 -5.41 28.71
N ALA A 122 6.38 -5.88 29.87
CA ALA A 122 5.53 -7.06 29.97
C ALA A 122 4.69 -7.06 31.26
N LYS A 123 3.78 -8.03 31.39
CA LYS A 123 3.12 -8.33 32.66
C LYS A 123 3.56 -9.72 33.14
N LYS A 124 3.98 -9.80 34.40
CA LYS A 124 4.39 -11.01 35.11
C LYS A 124 3.16 -11.84 35.46
N TYR A 125 3.11 -13.07 34.93
CA TYR A 125 2.02 -14.03 35.20
C TYR A 125 2.48 -15.28 35.97
N CYS A 126 3.78 -15.53 36.04
CA CYS A 126 4.36 -16.59 36.87
C CYS A 126 5.51 -16.08 37.74
N LYS A 127 6.02 -16.94 38.65
CA LYS A 127 7.14 -16.61 39.54
C LYS A 127 8.36 -16.21 38.70
N CYS A 128 8.99 -15.08 39.07
CA CYS A 128 10.13 -14.49 38.35
C CYS A 128 9.86 -14.15 36.86
N GLY A 129 8.60 -14.22 36.39
CA GLY A 129 8.19 -13.88 35.02
C GLY A 129 9.01 -14.56 33.91
N VAL A 130 9.38 -15.82 34.15
CA VAL A 130 10.17 -16.62 33.22
C VAL A 130 9.45 -16.87 31.88
N ASP A 131 8.12 -16.79 31.87
CA ASP A 131 7.29 -16.87 30.66
C ASP A 131 7.53 -15.70 29.71
N LYS A 132 7.78 -14.52 30.26
CA LYS A 132 8.11 -13.30 29.52
C LYS A 132 9.61 -13.14 29.28
N GLY A 133 10.42 -14.04 29.84
CA GLY A 133 11.87 -14.01 29.74
C GLY A 133 12.54 -12.90 30.56
N TYR A 134 11.90 -12.45 31.64
CA TYR A 134 12.48 -11.45 32.55
C TYR A 134 13.83 -11.89 33.12
N ASP A 135 13.97 -13.18 33.43
CA ASP A 135 15.23 -13.82 33.84
C ASP A 135 16.35 -13.61 32.81
N LYS A 136 16.07 -13.82 31.53
CA LYS A 136 17.06 -13.59 30.47
C LYS A 136 17.38 -12.10 30.34
N PHE A 137 16.38 -11.22 30.42
CA PHE A 137 16.59 -9.77 30.34
C PHE A 137 17.51 -9.24 31.45
N ILE A 138 17.33 -9.70 32.69
CA ILE A 138 18.19 -9.29 33.81
C ILE A 138 19.62 -9.80 33.62
N GLU A 139 19.82 -11.04 33.18
CA GLU A 139 21.17 -11.55 32.92
C GLU A 139 21.86 -10.84 31.75
N VAL A 140 21.13 -10.51 30.68
CA VAL A 140 21.61 -9.65 29.60
C VAL A 140 22.06 -8.30 30.14
N ALA A 141 21.26 -7.67 31.01
CA ALA A 141 21.58 -6.38 31.62
C ALA A 141 22.86 -6.45 32.47
N LYS A 142 23.04 -7.51 33.27
CA LYS A 142 24.26 -7.75 34.06
C LYS A 142 25.51 -7.91 33.19
N ILE A 143 25.41 -8.64 32.08
CA ILE A 143 26.54 -8.87 31.17
C ILE A 143 26.94 -7.58 30.48
N LEU A 144 25.97 -6.88 29.88
CA LEU A 144 26.24 -5.68 29.09
C LEU A 144 26.66 -4.48 29.94
N SER A 145 26.12 -4.34 31.16
CA SER A 145 26.50 -3.24 32.08
C SER A 145 27.97 -3.29 32.50
N LYS A 146 28.61 -4.47 32.50
CA LYS A 146 30.05 -4.62 32.76
C LYS A 146 30.92 -4.09 31.62
N LYS A 147 30.39 -4.07 30.40
CA LYS A 147 31.12 -3.71 29.18
C LYS A 147 30.82 -2.28 28.71
N TYR A 148 29.58 -1.81 28.87
CA TYR A 148 29.12 -0.54 28.31
C TYR A 148 28.45 0.33 29.40
N ASN A 149 29.20 1.31 29.90
CA ASN A 149 28.74 2.18 31.00
C ASN A 149 27.60 3.16 30.61
N TYR A 150 27.40 3.39 29.31
CA TYR A 150 26.36 4.26 28.76
C TYR A 150 25.02 3.55 28.51
N LEU A 151 24.93 2.23 28.77
CA LEU A 151 23.65 1.52 28.68
C LEU A 151 22.78 1.74 29.92
N ARG A 152 21.48 1.90 29.68
CA ARG A 152 20.44 1.94 30.71
C ARG A 152 19.36 0.92 30.41
N PHE A 153 18.86 0.28 31.45
CA PHE A 153 17.85 -0.77 31.35
C PHE A 153 16.55 -0.32 32.02
N HIS A 154 15.43 -0.60 31.38
CA HIS A 154 14.13 -0.08 31.78
C HIS A 154 13.11 -1.21 31.85
N VAL A 155 12.47 -1.41 32.99
CA VAL A 155 11.50 -2.49 33.21
C VAL A 155 10.13 -1.90 33.51
N VAL A 156 9.16 -2.21 32.66
CA VAL A 156 7.75 -1.83 32.82
C VAL A 156 6.90 -3.08 33.00
N GLY A 157 6.02 -3.06 33.99
CA GLY A 157 5.21 -4.20 34.42
C GLY A 157 5.20 -4.38 35.93
N ASN A 158 4.49 -5.39 36.42
CA ASN A 158 4.47 -5.79 37.83
C ASN A 158 5.73 -6.60 38.24
N PHE A 159 6.90 -6.14 37.80
CA PHE A 159 8.21 -6.65 38.18
C PHE A 159 8.85 -5.73 39.21
N ASP A 160 9.63 -6.30 40.12
CA ASP A 160 10.38 -5.52 41.09
C ASP A 160 11.77 -6.13 41.36
N LYS A 161 12.58 -5.37 42.12
CA LYS A 161 13.96 -5.72 42.47
C LYS A 161 14.10 -7.00 43.32
N ASN A 162 13.01 -7.50 43.90
CA ASN A 162 13.02 -8.72 44.71
C ASN A 162 12.71 -9.97 43.86
N ASP A 163 12.26 -9.82 42.62
CA ASP A 163 11.98 -10.95 41.73
C ASP A 163 13.25 -11.72 41.36
N ILE A 164 14.35 -11.00 41.08
CA ILE A 164 15.67 -11.51 40.72
C ILE A 164 16.71 -10.54 41.29
N ASN A 165 17.84 -11.04 41.81
CA ASN A 165 18.92 -10.19 42.32
C ASN A 165 19.49 -9.27 41.20
N ILE A 166 19.46 -7.96 41.45
CA ILE A 166 19.95 -6.88 40.58
C ILE A 166 21.06 -6.01 41.21
N GLU A 167 21.65 -6.42 42.34
CA GLU A 167 22.65 -5.61 43.09
C GLU A 167 23.78 -5.08 42.20
N THR A 168 24.27 -5.88 41.26
CA THR A 168 25.39 -5.51 40.37
C THR A 168 25.03 -4.49 39.29
N ILE A 169 23.75 -4.15 39.13
CA ILE A 169 23.24 -3.23 38.09
C ILE A 169 22.25 -2.21 38.65
N ASN A 170 22.18 -2.02 39.97
CA ASN A 170 21.18 -1.19 40.63
C ASN A 170 21.23 0.29 40.19
N ASP A 171 22.40 0.78 39.75
CA ASP A 171 22.61 2.12 39.19
C ASP A 171 22.39 2.19 37.66
N ARG A 172 22.06 1.06 37.02
CA ARG A 172 21.88 0.92 35.56
C ARG A 172 20.48 0.50 35.15
N ILE A 173 19.64 0.01 36.07
CA ILE A 173 18.29 -0.48 35.79
C ILE A 173 17.23 0.33 36.54
N THR A 174 16.13 0.66 35.88
CA THR A 174 14.98 1.37 36.47
C THR A 174 13.70 0.56 36.34
N PHE A 175 12.96 0.42 37.44
CA PHE A 175 11.66 -0.24 37.49
C PHE A 175 10.54 0.79 37.55
N TYR A 176 9.60 0.69 36.63
CA TYR A 176 8.50 1.65 36.52
C TYR A 176 7.18 1.12 37.08
N GLY A 177 7.01 -0.19 37.31
CA GLY A 177 5.71 -0.74 37.68
C GLY A 177 4.74 -0.81 36.49
N ILE A 178 3.45 -1.07 36.76
CA ILE A 178 2.40 -1.03 35.74
C ILE A 178 2.14 0.44 35.36
N ARG A 179 2.10 0.72 34.06
CA ARG A 179 1.97 2.08 33.51
C ARG A 179 0.89 2.15 32.43
N ASP A 180 0.40 3.36 32.20
CA ASP A 180 -0.65 3.66 31.23
C ASP A 180 -0.09 3.97 29.82
N LYS A 181 -1.02 4.22 28.88
CA LYS A 181 -0.70 4.53 27.47
C LYS A 181 0.18 5.79 27.35
N GLU A 182 -0.08 6.83 28.14
CA GLU A 182 0.64 8.11 28.02
C GLU A 182 2.09 8.01 28.53
N PHE A 183 2.32 7.24 29.61
CA PHE A 183 3.67 6.91 30.03
C PHE A 183 4.43 6.13 28.96
N LEU A 184 3.80 5.10 28.38
CA LEU A 184 4.44 4.26 27.35
C LEU A 184 4.80 5.05 26.09
N LYS A 185 3.97 6.02 25.70
CA LYS A 185 4.24 6.95 24.60
C LYS A 185 5.56 7.69 24.80
N ASN A 186 5.74 8.27 25.99
CA ASN A 186 6.96 9.00 26.34
C ASN A 186 8.17 8.05 26.46
N LEU A 187 7.99 6.90 27.11
CA LEU A 187 9.01 5.88 27.23
C LEU A 187 9.54 5.45 25.87
N TYR A 188 8.69 4.97 24.97
CA TYR A 188 9.12 4.43 23.68
C TYR A 188 9.76 5.48 22.78
N SER A 189 9.36 6.75 22.86
CA SER A 189 10.04 7.84 22.14
C SER A 189 11.50 8.03 22.58
N TYR A 190 11.84 7.60 23.79
CA TYR A 190 13.18 7.69 24.37
C TYR A 190 13.98 6.39 24.24
N MET A 191 13.35 5.21 24.19
CA MET A 191 14.05 3.91 24.11
C MET A 191 14.70 3.67 22.74
N ASP A 192 15.83 2.95 22.71
CA ASP A 192 16.47 2.52 21.46
C ASP A 192 16.12 1.09 21.08
N ILE A 193 16.08 0.20 22.08
CA ILE A 193 15.86 -1.23 21.91
C ILE A 193 14.77 -1.68 22.87
N CYS A 194 13.81 -2.47 22.38
CA CYS A 194 12.84 -3.18 23.20
C CYS A 194 13.09 -4.68 23.07
N VAL A 195 13.28 -5.38 24.18
CA VAL A 195 13.57 -6.83 24.19
C VAL A 195 12.37 -7.58 24.75
N SER A 196 11.83 -8.52 23.97
CA SER A 196 10.71 -9.41 24.30
C SER A 196 11.12 -10.88 24.11
N PRO A 197 11.89 -11.46 25.04
CA PRO A 197 12.46 -12.81 24.94
C PRO A 197 11.49 -13.87 25.48
N ASN A 198 10.24 -13.84 25.01
CA ASN A 198 9.18 -14.69 25.54
C ASN A 198 9.39 -16.17 25.21
N THR A 199 8.98 -17.03 26.13
CA THR A 199 9.03 -18.49 25.96
C THR A 199 7.60 -19.04 25.98
N HIS A 200 7.21 -19.81 24.97
CA HIS A 200 5.87 -20.40 24.92
C HIS A 200 5.75 -21.61 25.89
N SER A 201 4.50 -22.03 26.15
CA SER A 201 4.14 -23.19 26.99
C SER A 201 4.54 -23.14 28.47
N ILE A 202 5.09 -22.03 28.97
CA ILE A 202 5.47 -21.89 30.38
C ILE A 202 4.27 -21.67 31.29
N LEU A 203 3.32 -20.82 30.89
CA LEU A 203 2.14 -20.51 31.72
C LEU A 203 1.17 -21.68 31.83
N SER A 204 1.00 -22.40 30.72
CA SER A 204 0.24 -23.64 30.63
C SER A 204 0.60 -24.40 29.36
N PRO A 205 0.33 -25.71 29.29
CA PRO A 205 0.59 -26.50 28.08
C PRO A 205 -0.09 -25.88 26.85
N GLY A 206 0.72 -25.55 25.84
CA GLY A 206 0.24 -24.98 24.58
C GLY A 206 -0.07 -23.48 24.61
N SER A 207 0.14 -22.80 25.74
CA SER A 207 0.03 -21.33 25.79
C SER A 207 1.11 -20.66 24.96
N PHE A 208 0.79 -19.52 24.35
CA PHE A 208 1.73 -18.72 23.57
C PHE A 208 1.25 -17.28 23.47
N ASP A 209 2.18 -16.37 23.20
CA ASP A 209 1.89 -14.97 22.95
C ASP A 209 1.68 -14.70 21.44
N GLY A 210 0.96 -13.63 21.12
CA GLY A 210 0.83 -13.16 19.75
C GLY A 210 2.13 -12.58 19.21
N PHE A 211 2.31 -12.62 17.89
CA PHE A 211 3.46 -12.05 17.19
C PHE A 211 3.06 -10.83 16.33
N PRO A 212 3.92 -9.79 16.25
CA PRO A 212 5.07 -9.55 17.12
C PRO A 212 4.59 -9.07 18.49
N LEU A 213 5.16 -9.62 19.55
CA LEU A 213 4.91 -9.12 20.89
C LEU A 213 5.77 -7.88 21.16
N GLY A 214 5.22 -6.86 21.81
CA GLY A 214 5.93 -5.59 22.04
C GLY A 214 5.99 -4.67 20.82
N ILE A 215 5.19 -4.95 19.78
CA ILE A 215 5.15 -4.20 18.52
C ILE A 215 4.92 -2.68 18.68
N ASP A 216 4.26 -2.26 19.77
CA ASP A 216 4.03 -0.84 20.07
C ASP A 216 5.30 0.01 19.99
N CYS A 217 6.44 -0.50 20.48
CA CYS A 217 7.69 0.25 20.48
C CYS A 217 8.15 0.62 19.06
N MET A 218 7.83 -0.21 18.06
CA MET A 218 8.23 0.01 16.67
C MET A 218 7.57 1.26 16.09
N MET A 219 6.37 1.65 16.57
CA MET A 219 5.72 2.90 16.15
C MET A 219 6.58 4.13 16.45
N PHE A 220 7.45 4.04 17.46
CA PHE A 220 8.33 5.12 17.91
C PHE A 220 9.74 5.02 17.31
N GLY A 221 9.96 4.12 16.35
CA GLY A 221 11.28 3.86 15.77
C GLY A 221 12.23 3.13 16.72
N THR A 222 11.70 2.48 17.75
CA THR A 222 12.48 1.65 18.68
C THR A 222 12.64 0.25 18.10
N VAL A 223 13.86 -0.29 18.14
CA VAL A 223 14.16 -1.61 17.58
C VAL A 223 13.53 -2.68 18.45
N LEU A 224 12.61 -3.46 17.88
CA LEU A 224 12.03 -4.61 18.57
C LEU A 224 12.91 -5.86 18.36
N MET A 225 13.39 -6.42 19.47
CA MET A 225 14.04 -7.72 19.56
C MET A 225 13.05 -8.72 20.18
N THR A 226 12.45 -9.62 19.39
CA THR A 226 11.40 -10.54 19.87
C THR A 226 11.62 -11.98 19.43
N THR A 227 11.11 -12.94 20.20
CA THR A 227 11.10 -14.36 19.80
C THR A 227 10.02 -14.65 18.75
N ASP A 228 10.26 -15.68 17.91
CA ASP A 228 9.28 -16.23 16.96
C ASP A 228 9.40 -17.76 16.86
N GLU A 229 9.41 -18.45 18.00
CA GLU A 229 9.61 -19.90 18.08
C GLU A 229 8.52 -20.70 17.33
N LEU A 230 7.33 -20.11 17.15
CA LEU A 230 6.20 -20.70 16.45
C LEU A 230 6.11 -20.31 14.96
N ASN A 231 7.11 -19.58 14.44
CA ASN A 231 7.21 -19.17 13.04
C ASN A 231 5.96 -18.42 12.53
N ASN A 232 5.50 -17.44 13.32
CA ASN A 232 4.39 -16.58 12.99
C ASN A 232 4.79 -15.44 12.04
N ASN A 233 6.07 -15.07 11.94
CA ASN A 233 6.56 -13.92 11.18
C ASN A 233 6.68 -14.11 9.66
N LYS A 234 6.35 -15.29 9.12
CA LYS A 234 6.71 -15.71 7.74
C LYS A 234 6.36 -14.71 6.61
N GLU A 235 5.37 -13.84 6.81
CA GLU A 235 4.89 -12.86 5.82
C GLU A 235 4.85 -11.42 6.38
N GLY A 236 5.36 -11.20 7.59
CA GLY A 236 5.21 -9.93 8.32
C GLY A 236 6.38 -8.98 8.15
N PHE A 237 7.49 -9.29 8.83
CA PHE A 237 8.67 -8.44 8.96
C PHE A 237 9.93 -9.20 8.54
N TYR A 238 10.89 -8.53 7.89
CA TYR A 238 12.19 -9.12 7.59
C TYR A 238 13.15 -8.92 8.77
N THR A 239 13.71 -10.03 9.23
CA THR A 239 14.69 -10.01 10.33
C THR A 239 15.94 -9.22 9.91
N ASN A 240 16.50 -8.44 10.83
CA ASN A 240 17.62 -7.51 10.63
C ASN A 240 17.34 -6.32 9.69
N ASN A 241 16.11 -6.16 9.19
CA ASN A 241 15.72 -4.99 8.40
C ASN A 241 14.66 -4.15 9.11
N GLU A 242 13.55 -4.75 9.57
CA GLU A 242 12.50 -4.05 10.33
C GLU A 242 12.42 -4.49 11.79
N ILE A 243 12.81 -5.72 12.07
CA ILE A 243 12.72 -6.35 13.39
C ILE A 243 13.96 -7.21 13.61
N ILE A 244 14.28 -7.54 14.86
CA ILE A 244 15.33 -8.50 15.17
C ILE A 244 14.71 -9.71 15.84
N LEU A 245 14.71 -10.85 15.15
CA LEU A 245 14.28 -12.10 15.75
C LEU A 245 15.39 -12.61 16.68
N ILE A 246 15.04 -12.93 17.92
CA ILE A 246 15.93 -13.51 18.93
C ILE A 246 15.52 -14.94 19.29
N LYS A 247 16.47 -15.74 19.76
CA LYS A 247 16.19 -16.91 20.57
C LYS A 247 15.95 -16.48 22.00
N SER A 248 15.19 -17.26 22.76
CA SER A 248 15.01 -17.04 24.21
C SER A 248 16.26 -17.47 25.02
N GLU A 249 17.44 -17.02 24.59
CA GLU A 249 18.76 -17.39 25.13
C GLU A 249 19.60 -16.13 25.39
N VAL A 250 20.21 -16.02 26.57
CA VAL A 250 20.98 -14.83 27.00
C VAL A 250 22.07 -14.45 25.99
N ASN A 251 22.86 -15.43 25.52
CA ASN A 251 23.99 -15.17 24.62
C ASN A 251 23.54 -14.64 23.24
N ASP A 252 22.41 -15.13 22.71
CA ASP A 252 21.88 -14.66 21.42
C ASP A 252 21.42 -13.20 21.53
N ILE A 253 20.75 -12.85 22.64
CA ILE A 253 20.29 -11.49 22.91
C ILE A 253 21.49 -10.54 23.08
N VAL A 254 22.49 -10.93 23.91
CA VAL A 254 23.73 -10.14 24.11
C VAL A 254 24.42 -9.88 22.78
N THR A 255 24.65 -10.93 21.97
CA THR A 255 25.36 -10.82 20.69
C THR A 255 24.65 -9.85 19.73
N LYS A 256 23.32 -9.91 19.67
CA LYS A 256 22.53 -9.05 18.79
C LYS A 256 22.48 -7.61 19.27
N ILE A 257 22.42 -7.37 20.59
CA ILE A 257 22.57 -6.02 21.13
C ILE A 257 23.97 -5.48 20.82
N GLU A 258 25.04 -6.24 21.08
CA GLU A 258 26.42 -5.82 20.79
C GLU A 258 26.63 -5.46 19.31
N ARG A 259 26.01 -6.22 18.39
CA ARG A 259 25.99 -5.87 16.96
C ARG A 259 25.37 -4.49 16.70
N LEU A 260 24.25 -4.17 17.35
CA LEU A 260 23.62 -2.84 17.22
C LEU A 260 24.48 -1.74 17.85
N LEU A 261 25.12 -2.02 18.99
CA LEU A 261 26.02 -1.07 19.63
C LEU A 261 27.25 -0.77 18.79
N SER A 262 27.75 -1.75 18.02
CA SER A 262 28.87 -1.56 17.10
C SER A 262 28.54 -0.69 15.88
N ASN A 263 27.25 -0.51 15.57
CA ASN A 263 26.78 0.32 14.47
C ASN A 263 25.43 0.97 14.84
N VAL A 264 25.49 2.13 15.50
CA VAL A 264 24.29 2.85 15.95
C VAL A 264 23.43 3.32 14.77
N GLU A 265 24.03 3.59 13.61
CA GLU A 265 23.29 3.98 12.41
C GLU A 265 22.38 2.85 11.93
N ILE A 266 22.89 1.61 11.85
CA ILE A 266 22.06 0.46 11.44
C ILE A 266 20.94 0.19 12.43
N MET A 267 21.16 0.45 13.72
CA MET A 267 20.14 0.33 14.75
C MET A 267 18.96 1.27 14.47
N TYR A 268 19.23 2.54 14.18
CA TYR A 268 18.16 3.49 13.87
C TYR A 268 17.55 3.29 12.49
N GLN A 269 18.30 2.80 11.51
CA GLN A 269 17.75 2.36 10.23
C GLN A 269 16.73 1.23 10.44
N ILE A 270 17.07 0.20 11.22
CA ILE A 270 16.16 -0.90 11.55
C ILE A 270 14.92 -0.38 12.28
N GLY A 271 15.10 0.50 13.27
CA GLY A 271 13.99 1.12 13.99
C GLY A 271 13.05 1.91 13.07
N ASN A 272 13.58 2.71 12.16
CA ASN A 272 12.80 3.48 11.20
C ASN A 272 12.08 2.60 10.18
N ASN A 273 12.73 1.56 9.67
CA ASN A 273 12.12 0.56 8.79
C ASN A 273 10.98 -0.18 9.51
N GLY A 274 11.20 -0.57 10.76
CA GLY A 274 10.19 -1.12 11.67
C GLY A 274 9.00 -0.19 11.83
N LYS A 275 9.23 1.10 12.09
CA LYS A 275 8.17 2.11 12.17
C LYS A 275 7.34 2.19 10.90
N ARG A 276 7.98 2.28 9.72
CA ARG A 276 7.27 2.34 8.43
C ARG A 276 6.44 1.07 8.20
N LYS A 277 7.03 -0.11 8.43
CA LYS A 277 6.36 -1.39 8.20
C LYS A 277 5.18 -1.60 9.15
N THR A 278 5.34 -1.31 10.44
CA THR A 278 4.25 -1.40 11.43
C THR A 278 3.12 -0.43 11.07
N ASN A 279 3.45 0.80 10.69
CA ASN A 279 2.47 1.80 10.25
C ASN A 279 1.61 1.37 9.05
N ASN A 280 2.18 0.57 8.15
CA ASN A 280 1.47 0.07 6.98
C ASN A 280 0.69 -1.22 7.31
N LEU A 281 1.33 -2.17 7.99
CA LEU A 281 0.79 -3.51 8.23
C LEU A 281 -0.20 -3.58 9.40
N MET A 282 -0.05 -2.69 10.39
CA MET A 282 -0.82 -2.69 11.63
C MET A 282 -1.71 -1.46 11.77
N ASN A 283 -1.97 -0.76 10.67
CA ASN A 283 -2.86 0.39 10.64
C ASN A 283 -4.24 0.00 11.20
N SER A 284 -4.64 0.64 12.31
CA SER A 284 -5.86 0.35 13.06
C SER A 284 -7.13 0.52 12.21
N GLU A 285 -7.21 1.62 11.47
CA GLU A 285 -8.35 1.96 10.59
C GLU A 285 -8.50 0.98 9.43
N ALA A 286 -7.41 0.69 8.70
CA ALA A 286 -7.41 -0.27 7.59
C ALA A 286 -7.83 -1.67 8.05
N ARG A 287 -7.34 -2.11 9.22
CA ARG A 287 -7.71 -3.40 9.81
C ARG A 287 -9.17 -3.43 10.25
N ALA A 288 -9.65 -2.37 10.89
CA ALA A 288 -11.05 -2.24 11.27
C ALA A 288 -11.95 -2.30 10.03
N LYS A 289 -11.62 -1.57 8.96
CA LYS A 289 -12.35 -1.56 7.70
C LYS A 289 -12.40 -2.94 7.04
N ARG A 290 -11.30 -3.70 7.08
CA ARG A 290 -11.25 -5.10 6.59
C ARG A 290 -12.20 -6.01 7.38
N ILE A 291 -12.16 -5.94 8.71
CA ILE A 291 -13.05 -6.74 9.57
C ILE A 291 -14.51 -6.32 9.36
N ILE A 292 -14.81 -5.02 9.34
CA ILE A 292 -16.16 -4.49 9.12
C ILE A 292 -16.73 -4.98 7.77
N THR A 293 -15.95 -4.86 6.69
CA THR A 293 -16.35 -5.36 5.36
C THR A 293 -16.64 -6.86 5.38
N LEU A 294 -15.79 -7.66 6.02
CA LEU A 294 -16.00 -9.10 6.18
C LEU A 294 -17.32 -9.39 6.92
N LEU A 295 -17.58 -8.70 8.03
CA LEU A 295 -18.79 -8.87 8.82
C LEU A 295 -20.04 -8.45 8.03
N PHE A 296 -19.98 -7.33 7.30
CA PHE A 296 -21.07 -6.89 6.42
C PHE A 296 -21.41 -7.95 5.37
N ASN A 297 -20.39 -8.47 4.67
CA ASN A 297 -20.56 -9.51 3.65
C ASN A 297 -21.16 -10.80 4.21
N ILE A 298 -20.90 -11.13 5.48
CA ILE A 298 -21.48 -12.31 6.14
C ILE A 298 -22.92 -12.02 6.62
N SER A 299 -23.22 -10.77 6.99
CA SER A 299 -24.53 -10.35 7.51
C SER A 299 -25.59 -10.12 6.43
N GLU A 300 -25.17 -9.71 5.24
CA GLU A 300 -26.03 -9.58 4.06
C GLU A 300 -26.08 -10.95 3.38
N ASP A 301 -27.18 -11.68 3.59
CA ASP A 301 -27.40 -13.08 3.18
C ASP A 301 -27.47 -13.23 1.63
N LYS A 302 -26.37 -12.93 0.94
CA LYS A 302 -26.15 -13.19 -0.49
C LYS A 302 -24.90 -14.02 -0.66
N TYR A 303 -25.15 -15.32 -0.80
CA TYR A 303 -24.32 -16.29 -1.50
C TYR A 303 -23.66 -15.66 -2.73
N THR A 304 -22.40 -15.22 -2.60
CA THR A 304 -21.56 -14.80 -3.73
C THR A 304 -20.87 -16.02 -4.32
N ASP A 305 -21.01 -16.16 -5.64
CA ASP A 305 -20.52 -17.22 -6.52
C ASP A 305 -19.45 -18.18 -5.97
N LYS A 306 -19.87 -19.43 -5.72
CA LYS A 306 -19.01 -20.60 -5.45
C LYS A 306 -17.86 -20.76 -6.46
N ILE A 307 -18.01 -20.21 -7.66
CA ILE A 307 -17.00 -20.24 -8.73
C ILE A 307 -15.82 -19.29 -8.41
N LEU A 308 -16.09 -18.12 -7.84
CA LEU A 308 -15.06 -17.11 -7.55
C LEU A 308 -14.17 -17.54 -6.39
N ILE A 309 -14.76 -18.06 -5.30
CA ILE A 309 -14.04 -18.57 -4.13
C ILE A 309 -13.16 -19.78 -4.49
N LYS A 310 -13.67 -20.68 -5.36
CA LYS A 310 -12.89 -21.84 -5.84
C LYS A 310 -11.67 -21.40 -6.64
N ARG A 311 -11.78 -20.34 -7.44
CA ARG A 311 -10.67 -19.79 -8.25
C ARG A 311 -9.63 -19.09 -7.37
N ILE A 312 -10.03 -18.34 -6.36
CA ILE A 312 -9.12 -17.68 -5.40
C ILE A 312 -8.27 -18.71 -4.65
N LYS A 313 -8.90 -19.78 -4.14
CA LYS A 313 -8.19 -20.85 -3.42
C LYS A 313 -7.18 -21.62 -4.29
N THR A 314 -7.46 -21.77 -5.59
CA THR A 314 -6.51 -22.37 -6.54
C THR A 314 -5.29 -21.47 -6.75
N LEU A 315 -5.48 -20.15 -6.81
CA LEU A 315 -4.42 -19.17 -6.99
C LEU A 315 -3.49 -19.08 -5.76
N GLU A 316 -4.04 -19.06 -4.55
CA GLU A 316 -3.25 -19.06 -3.30
C GLU A 316 -2.29 -20.26 -3.21
N LYS A 317 -2.77 -21.44 -3.65
CA LYS A 317 -2.00 -22.69 -3.63
C LYS A 317 -0.85 -22.70 -4.63
N LEU A 318 -1.04 -22.04 -5.79
CA LEU A 318 0.00 -21.87 -6.81
C LEU A 318 1.07 -20.87 -6.35
N TYR A 319 0.64 -19.76 -5.74
CA TYR A 319 1.52 -18.71 -5.19
C TYR A 319 2.46 -19.24 -4.09
N LEU A 320 1.95 -20.07 -3.18
CA LEU A 320 2.74 -20.65 -2.08
C LEU A 320 3.79 -21.68 -2.52
N LYS A 321 3.52 -22.39 -3.62
CA LYS A 321 4.45 -23.36 -4.21
C LYS A 321 5.62 -22.66 -4.91
N TYR A 322 5.36 -21.45 -5.40
CA TYR A 322 6.27 -20.65 -6.20
C TYR A 322 7.29 -19.86 -5.35
N THR A 323 6.87 -19.29 -4.22
CA THR A 323 7.75 -18.55 -3.28
C THR A 323 8.92 -19.37 -2.74
N LYS A 324 8.86 -20.70 -2.82
CA LYS A 324 9.96 -21.60 -2.45
C LYS A 324 11.03 -21.78 -3.54
N ALA A 325 10.72 -21.47 -4.80
CA ALA A 325 11.61 -21.74 -5.93
C ALA A 325 12.56 -20.56 -6.27
N THR A 326 12.19 -19.34 -5.88
CA THR A 326 12.78 -18.08 -6.39
C THR A 326 13.95 -17.52 -5.58
N SER A 327 14.33 -18.10 -4.43
CA SER A 327 15.52 -17.63 -3.69
C SER A 327 16.85 -17.89 -4.39
N ARG A 328 16.87 -18.73 -5.43
CA ARG A 328 18.09 -19.28 -6.05
C ARG A 328 18.52 -18.60 -7.36
N LEU A 329 17.70 -17.71 -7.92
CA LEU A 329 17.86 -17.20 -9.30
C LEU A 329 18.21 -15.71 -9.42
N LYS A 330 18.29 -14.96 -8.31
CA LYS A 330 18.50 -13.50 -8.31
C LYS A 330 19.89 -13.04 -8.78
N GLU A 331 20.84 -13.93 -9.03
CA GLU A 331 22.26 -13.57 -9.21
C GLU A 331 22.73 -13.40 -10.68
N GLN A 332 21.88 -13.61 -11.71
CA GLN A 332 22.34 -13.67 -13.12
C GLN A 332 21.53 -12.87 -14.16
N LEU A 333 21.15 -11.63 -13.86
CA LEU A 333 20.18 -10.86 -14.67
C LEU A 333 20.73 -10.23 -15.98
N SER A 334 22.02 -9.86 -16.09
CA SER A 334 22.49 -9.04 -17.24
C SER A 334 22.75 -9.82 -18.55
N ILE A 335 23.03 -11.13 -18.47
CA ILE A 335 23.23 -12.00 -19.64
C ILE A 335 21.88 -12.40 -20.26
N PHE A 336 20.83 -12.45 -19.46
CA PHE A 336 19.51 -12.97 -19.84
C PHE A 336 18.78 -12.03 -20.81
N ASP A 337 18.90 -10.71 -20.65
CA ASP A 337 18.19 -9.74 -21.50
C ASP A 337 18.67 -9.76 -22.96
N LYS A 338 19.95 -10.08 -23.22
CA LYS A 338 20.46 -10.28 -24.59
C LYS A 338 19.92 -11.56 -25.25
N MET A 339 19.56 -12.57 -24.47
CA MET A 339 18.96 -13.81 -25.00
C MET A 339 17.47 -13.62 -25.34
N LEU A 340 16.72 -12.85 -24.54
CA LEU A 340 15.28 -12.65 -24.73
C LEU A 340 14.90 -12.03 -26.09
N THR A 341 15.73 -11.14 -26.61
CA THR A 341 15.56 -10.53 -27.93
C THR A 341 15.71 -11.55 -29.06
N LYS A 342 16.58 -12.54 -28.91
CA LYS A 342 16.83 -13.60 -29.91
C LYS A 342 15.68 -14.61 -30.00
N PHE A 343 14.93 -14.81 -28.91
CA PHE A 343 13.81 -15.77 -28.84
C PHE A 343 12.41 -15.14 -29.02
N GLU A 344 12.33 -13.87 -29.41
CA GLU A 344 11.06 -13.14 -29.55
C GLU A 344 10.17 -13.20 -28.30
N LEU A 345 10.76 -13.09 -27.11
CA LEU A 345 10.02 -13.14 -25.84
C LEU A 345 9.66 -11.73 -25.35
N TYR A 346 8.54 -11.62 -24.65
CA TYR A 346 7.96 -10.40 -24.08
C TYR A 346 7.63 -10.62 -22.61
N ARG A 347 7.81 -9.60 -21.77
CA ARG A 347 7.47 -9.63 -20.34
C ARG A 347 6.17 -8.85 -20.13
N PRO A 348 4.99 -9.51 -20.06
CA PRO A 348 3.76 -8.81 -19.76
C PRO A 348 3.71 -8.50 -18.26
N TYR A 349 3.21 -7.32 -17.89
CA TYR A 349 3.14 -6.91 -16.50
C TYR A 349 1.96 -5.96 -16.25
N CYS A 350 1.54 -5.93 -14.99
CA CYS A 350 0.76 -4.88 -14.40
C CYS A 350 1.71 -3.93 -13.67
N ASP A 351 1.64 -2.64 -13.95
CA ASP A 351 2.41 -1.67 -13.19
C ASP A 351 1.96 -1.68 -11.72
N ASP A 352 2.91 -1.79 -10.80
CA ASP A 352 2.72 -1.79 -9.35
C ASP A 352 3.58 -0.74 -8.64
N SER A 353 4.17 0.21 -9.38
CA SER A 353 5.11 1.22 -8.88
C SER A 353 4.54 2.06 -7.74
N TYR A 354 3.23 2.35 -7.76
CA TYR A 354 2.52 3.12 -6.73
C TYR A 354 1.43 2.31 -6.03
N GLY A 355 1.64 1.00 -5.94
CA GLY A 355 0.77 0.06 -5.22
C GLY A 355 0.25 -1.05 -6.12
N SER A 356 0.27 -2.28 -5.62
CA SER A 356 -0.24 -3.44 -6.37
C SER A 356 -1.76 -3.41 -6.48
N PHE A 357 -2.25 -3.45 -7.72
CA PHE A 357 -3.67 -3.62 -8.03
C PHE A 357 -4.28 -4.88 -7.41
N LYS A 358 -3.49 -5.96 -7.27
CA LYS A 358 -3.96 -7.20 -6.66
C LYS A 358 -4.18 -7.04 -5.16
N PHE A 359 -3.21 -6.47 -4.45
CA PHE A 359 -3.36 -6.18 -3.02
C PHE A 359 -4.52 -5.22 -2.76
N TYR A 360 -4.62 -4.14 -3.56
CA TYR A 360 -5.75 -3.22 -3.47
C TYR A 360 -7.11 -3.93 -3.64
N CYS A 361 -7.21 -4.84 -4.63
CA CYS A 361 -8.41 -5.64 -4.86
C CYS A 361 -8.76 -6.57 -3.69
N LEU A 362 -7.76 -7.08 -2.96
CA LEU A 362 -7.98 -7.94 -1.79
C LEU A 362 -8.40 -7.15 -0.54
N GLU A 363 -7.99 -5.89 -0.45
CA GLU A 363 -8.19 -5.04 0.74
C GLU A 363 -9.46 -4.18 0.68
N ASN A 364 -10.09 -4.07 -0.49
CA ASN A 364 -11.22 -3.17 -0.72
C ASN A 364 -12.49 -3.91 -1.17
N ASN A 365 -13.65 -3.29 -0.96
CA ASN A 365 -14.92 -3.75 -1.52
C ASN A 365 -14.96 -3.48 -3.04
N MET A 366 -14.34 -4.38 -3.81
CA MET A 366 -14.19 -4.17 -5.25
C MET A 366 -15.50 -4.16 -6.00
N LYS A 367 -16.54 -4.84 -5.50
CA LYS A 367 -17.86 -4.79 -6.12
C LYS A 367 -18.38 -3.36 -6.17
N GLU A 368 -18.41 -2.69 -5.03
CA GLU A 368 -18.87 -1.30 -4.92
C GLU A 368 -17.97 -0.35 -5.71
N LYS A 369 -16.65 -0.48 -5.61
CA LYS A 369 -15.71 0.37 -6.36
C LYS A 369 -15.87 0.21 -7.88
N ILE A 370 -16.04 -1.01 -8.37
CA ILE A 370 -16.27 -1.26 -9.81
C ILE A 370 -17.65 -0.73 -10.23
N GLU A 371 -18.69 -0.88 -9.41
CA GLU A 371 -20.01 -0.32 -9.67
C GLU A 371 -19.95 1.22 -9.78
N LEU A 372 -19.26 1.89 -8.84
CA LEU A 372 -19.06 3.35 -8.89
C LEU A 372 -18.22 3.79 -10.09
N LEU A 373 -17.15 3.06 -10.40
CA LEU A 373 -16.31 3.33 -11.57
C LEU A 373 -17.12 3.20 -12.87
N LYS A 374 -17.91 2.13 -13.02
CA LYS A 374 -18.69 1.87 -14.24
C LYS A 374 -19.97 2.68 -14.38
N ARG A 375 -20.47 3.28 -13.30
CA ARG A 375 -21.70 4.07 -13.30
C ARG A 375 -21.67 5.16 -14.39
N ASN A 376 -22.77 5.35 -15.13
CA ASN A 376 -22.90 6.39 -16.16
C ASN A 376 -21.84 6.38 -17.28
N LEU A 377 -21.11 5.27 -17.48
CA LEU A 377 -20.19 5.10 -18.59
C LEU A 377 -20.86 4.40 -19.77
N ASP A 378 -20.38 4.69 -20.98
CA ASP A 378 -20.79 3.96 -22.17
C ASP A 378 -20.26 2.51 -22.17
N GLU A 379 -20.81 1.69 -23.07
CA GLU A 379 -20.48 0.27 -23.16
C GLU A 379 -19.00 0.02 -23.50
N ASN A 380 -18.39 0.85 -24.36
CA ASN A 380 -16.98 0.68 -24.72
C ASN A 380 -16.07 1.04 -23.54
N SER A 381 -16.40 2.09 -22.80
CA SER A 381 -15.72 2.44 -21.56
C SER A 381 -15.81 1.30 -20.53
N CYS A 382 -16.99 0.68 -20.37
CA CYS A 382 -17.16 -0.49 -19.50
C CYS A 382 -16.32 -1.69 -19.96
N LYS A 383 -16.25 -1.97 -21.27
CA LYS A 383 -15.41 -3.04 -21.86
C LYS A 383 -13.92 -2.79 -21.62
N LEU A 384 -13.47 -1.55 -21.72
CA LEU A 384 -12.08 -1.19 -21.44
C LEU A 384 -11.74 -1.39 -19.96
N ILE A 385 -12.64 -1.03 -19.04
CA ILE A 385 -12.51 -1.34 -17.61
C ILE A 385 -12.45 -2.86 -17.41
N ASP A 386 -13.33 -3.64 -18.03
CA ASP A 386 -13.31 -5.11 -17.91
C ASP A 386 -12.00 -5.71 -18.44
N LYS A 387 -11.48 -5.18 -19.54
CA LYS A 387 -10.18 -5.58 -20.08
C LYS A 387 -9.04 -5.23 -19.11
N PHE A 388 -9.07 -4.05 -18.50
CA PHE A 388 -8.10 -3.65 -17.47
C PHE A 388 -8.16 -4.59 -16.26
N LEU A 389 -9.37 -4.82 -15.72
CA LEU A 389 -9.62 -5.74 -14.60
C LEU A 389 -9.14 -7.16 -14.90
N PHE A 390 -9.40 -7.64 -16.12
CA PHE A 390 -8.86 -8.92 -16.57
C PHE A 390 -7.33 -8.91 -16.59
N SER A 391 -6.71 -7.83 -17.07
CA SER A 391 -5.25 -7.71 -17.16
C SER A 391 -4.61 -7.71 -15.77
N ILE A 392 -5.08 -6.89 -14.81
CA ILE A 392 -4.51 -6.86 -13.46
C ILE A 392 -4.62 -8.22 -12.73
N MET A 393 -5.66 -9.01 -13.05
CA MET A 393 -5.90 -10.32 -12.45
C MET A 393 -5.08 -11.45 -13.09
N THR A 394 -4.63 -11.26 -14.34
CA THR A 394 -3.96 -12.31 -15.12
C THR A 394 -2.48 -12.08 -15.30
N LEU A 395 -2.04 -10.82 -15.32
CA LEU A 395 -0.64 -10.45 -15.50
C LEU A 395 0.09 -10.45 -14.15
N PRO A 396 1.40 -10.75 -14.13
CA PRO A 396 2.21 -10.54 -12.93
C PRO A 396 2.37 -9.05 -12.63
N ASP A 397 2.59 -8.71 -11.36
CA ASP A 397 3.00 -7.35 -10.99
C ASP A 397 4.41 -7.06 -11.53
N ALA A 398 4.77 -5.80 -11.80
CA ALA A 398 6.04 -5.44 -12.44
C ALA A 398 7.24 -5.95 -11.63
N SER A 399 7.14 -5.90 -10.29
CA SER A 399 8.10 -6.44 -9.33
C SER A 399 8.46 -7.94 -9.51
N ILE A 400 7.57 -8.74 -10.11
CA ILE A 400 7.79 -10.16 -10.42
C ILE A 400 7.74 -10.48 -11.92
N SER A 401 7.45 -9.49 -12.77
CA SER A 401 7.38 -9.65 -14.23
C SER A 401 8.63 -10.19 -14.91
N PRO A 402 9.88 -10.00 -14.40
CA PRO A 402 11.06 -10.61 -15.01
C PRO A 402 11.01 -12.14 -15.07
N GLU A 403 10.18 -12.76 -14.22
CA GLU A 403 10.00 -14.20 -14.10
C GLU A 403 8.96 -14.77 -15.09
N PHE A 404 8.29 -13.92 -15.87
CA PHE A 404 7.25 -14.28 -16.83
C PHE A 404 7.66 -13.93 -18.26
N LEU A 405 7.64 -14.92 -19.14
CA LEU A 405 7.96 -14.75 -20.55
C LEU A 405 6.80 -15.24 -21.40
N LEU A 406 6.32 -14.37 -22.27
CA LEU A 406 5.28 -14.66 -23.25
C LEU A 406 5.87 -14.52 -24.65
N SER A 407 5.55 -15.46 -25.54
CA SER A 407 5.97 -15.36 -26.94
C SER A 407 5.31 -14.15 -27.61
N LYS A 408 6.10 -13.31 -28.29
CA LYS A 408 5.58 -12.20 -29.11
C LYS A 408 4.63 -12.68 -30.21
N ASN A 409 4.73 -13.93 -30.65
CA ASN A 409 3.81 -14.51 -31.64
C ASN A 409 2.43 -14.83 -31.05
N ILE A 410 2.37 -15.16 -29.75
CA ILE A 410 1.10 -15.34 -29.04
C ILE A 410 0.43 -13.97 -28.83
N THR A 411 1.18 -12.96 -28.40
CA THR A 411 0.62 -11.60 -28.19
C THR A 411 0.08 -11.01 -29.49
N LYS A 412 0.83 -11.12 -30.61
CA LYS A 412 0.37 -10.67 -31.94
C LYS A 412 -0.95 -11.35 -32.39
N LYS A 413 -1.14 -12.63 -32.07
CA LYS A 413 -2.38 -13.35 -32.41
C LYS A 413 -3.59 -12.88 -31.61
N MET A 414 -3.35 -12.25 -30.47
CA MET A 414 -4.38 -11.79 -29.54
C MET A 414 -4.70 -10.28 -29.69
N GLU A 415 -3.94 -9.54 -30.49
CA GLU A 415 -4.23 -8.14 -30.83
C GLU A 415 -5.62 -8.03 -31.50
N THR A 416 -6.43 -7.09 -31.01
CA THR A 416 -7.71 -6.73 -31.64
C THR A 416 -7.48 -6.01 -32.98
N ALA A 417 -8.52 -5.96 -33.81
CA ALA A 417 -8.43 -5.24 -35.10
C ALA A 417 -8.12 -3.75 -34.90
N GLU A 418 -8.70 -3.13 -33.87
CA GLU A 418 -8.43 -1.74 -33.49
C GLU A 418 -6.97 -1.53 -33.06
N GLU A 419 -6.43 -2.39 -32.20
CA GLU A 419 -5.02 -2.33 -31.79
C GLU A 419 -4.07 -2.50 -32.99
N LYS A 420 -4.37 -3.42 -33.91
CA LYS A 420 -3.56 -3.58 -35.13
C LYS A 420 -3.56 -2.33 -36.00
N GLU A 421 -4.71 -1.67 -36.12
CA GLU A 421 -4.82 -0.45 -36.90
C GLU A 421 -4.08 0.72 -36.25
N ILE A 422 -4.23 0.92 -34.92
CA ILE A 422 -3.49 1.94 -34.17
C ILE A 422 -1.98 1.72 -34.33
N LYS A 423 -1.53 0.48 -34.15
CA LYS A 423 -0.13 0.09 -34.34
C LYS A 423 0.36 0.45 -35.73
N LYS A 424 -0.39 0.08 -36.76
CA LYS A 424 -0.06 0.36 -38.15
C LYS A 424 0.05 1.88 -38.38
N ILE A 425 -0.96 2.64 -37.99
CA ILE A 425 -0.98 4.11 -38.08
C ILE A 425 0.26 4.70 -37.40
N PHE A 426 0.58 4.24 -36.18
CA PHE A 426 1.74 4.75 -35.45
C PHE A 426 3.06 4.54 -36.22
N TYR A 427 3.36 3.29 -36.60
CA TYR A 427 4.62 2.97 -37.27
C TYR A 427 4.73 3.56 -38.67
N GLU A 428 3.63 3.64 -39.43
CA GLU A 428 3.61 4.26 -40.76
C GLU A 428 3.86 5.79 -40.69
N ASN A 429 3.44 6.44 -39.60
CA ASN A 429 3.62 7.88 -39.42
C ASN A 429 4.92 8.28 -38.69
N ILE A 430 5.68 7.35 -38.10
CA ILE A 430 6.99 7.66 -37.48
C ILE A 430 7.91 8.51 -38.38
N PRO A 431 8.10 8.20 -39.68
CA PRO A 431 8.93 9.02 -40.55
C PRO A 431 8.41 10.45 -40.74
N ILE A 432 7.08 10.61 -40.72
CA ILE A 432 6.41 11.92 -40.81
C ILE A 432 6.66 12.69 -39.52
N TYR A 433 6.45 12.07 -38.35
CA TYR A 433 6.71 12.71 -37.06
C TYR A 433 8.17 13.13 -36.92
N LYS A 434 9.13 12.31 -37.35
CA LYS A 434 10.56 12.66 -37.35
C LYS A 434 10.93 13.81 -38.27
N LYS A 435 10.14 14.07 -39.31
CA LYS A 435 10.34 15.20 -40.22
C LYS A 435 9.69 16.47 -39.67
N GLU A 436 8.57 16.32 -38.96
CA GLU A 436 7.78 17.44 -38.46
C GLU A 436 8.23 17.93 -37.08
N PHE A 437 8.74 17.02 -36.24
CA PHE A 437 9.14 17.31 -34.88
C PHE A 437 10.58 16.82 -34.63
N ASP A 438 11.41 17.68 -34.03
CA ASP A 438 12.75 17.32 -33.57
C ASP A 438 12.76 17.14 -32.05
N LEU A 439 12.80 15.88 -31.61
CA LEU A 439 12.83 15.50 -30.19
C LEU A 439 14.25 15.20 -29.68
N MET A 440 15.31 15.65 -30.36
CA MET A 440 16.70 15.45 -29.92
C MET A 440 17.09 13.97 -29.71
N GLY A 441 16.56 13.07 -30.55
CA GLY A 441 16.81 11.63 -30.46
C GLY A 441 15.90 10.87 -29.48
N GLU A 442 14.96 11.55 -28.82
CA GLU A 442 13.96 10.91 -27.97
C GLU A 442 12.91 10.12 -28.76
N ARG A 443 12.19 9.27 -28.04
CA ARG A 443 11.15 8.41 -28.60
C ARG A 443 9.88 9.21 -28.89
N TYR A 444 9.21 8.84 -29.97
CA TYR A 444 7.86 9.29 -30.28
C TYR A 444 6.89 8.33 -29.57
N LEU A 445 5.91 8.87 -28.89
CA LEU A 445 4.96 8.12 -28.07
C LEU A 445 3.57 8.06 -28.73
N GLU A 446 2.83 6.97 -28.55
CA GLU A 446 1.54 6.77 -29.21
C GLU A 446 0.48 7.72 -28.65
N GLU A 447 0.44 7.82 -27.34
CA GLU A 447 -0.43 8.70 -26.57
C GLU A 447 -0.31 10.16 -27.00
N THR A 448 0.92 10.61 -27.30
CA THR A 448 1.19 11.97 -27.79
C THR A 448 0.92 12.11 -29.28
N PHE A 449 1.53 11.29 -30.15
CA PHE A 449 1.54 11.56 -31.59
C PHE A 449 0.36 10.95 -32.36
N VAL A 450 -0.28 9.89 -31.84
CA VAL A 450 -1.48 9.31 -32.46
C VAL A 450 -2.74 9.87 -31.82
N PHE A 451 -2.79 9.93 -30.49
CA PHE A 451 -3.99 10.33 -29.76
C PHE A 451 -4.02 11.79 -29.33
N HIS A 452 -2.90 12.51 -29.49
CA HIS A 452 -2.76 13.91 -29.08
C HIS A 452 -3.17 14.13 -27.63
N ASN A 453 -2.75 13.22 -26.75
CA ASN A 453 -3.10 13.19 -25.34
C ASN A 453 -4.62 13.30 -25.11
N GLY A 454 -5.41 12.59 -25.93
CA GLY A 454 -6.86 12.53 -25.87
C GLY A 454 -7.61 13.56 -26.72
N LEU A 455 -6.94 14.62 -27.20
CA LEU A 455 -7.61 15.66 -28.00
C LEU A 455 -8.10 15.16 -29.37
N LYS A 456 -7.61 14.02 -29.88
CA LYS A 456 -8.17 13.37 -31.07
C LYS A 456 -9.59 12.83 -30.87
N PHE A 457 -10.07 12.72 -29.63
CA PHE A 457 -11.45 12.34 -29.34
C PHE A 457 -12.43 13.53 -29.32
N CYS A 458 -11.92 14.76 -29.42
CA CYS A 458 -12.75 15.95 -29.45
C CYS A 458 -13.55 16.03 -30.75
N SER A 459 -14.82 16.38 -30.63
CA SER A 459 -15.65 16.78 -31.78
C SER A 459 -15.30 18.20 -32.25
N THR A 460 -15.82 18.63 -33.38
CA THR A 460 -15.58 19.99 -33.90
C THR A 460 -16.00 21.05 -32.88
N LYS A 461 -17.17 20.87 -32.25
CA LYS A 461 -17.65 21.76 -31.18
C LYS A 461 -16.70 21.85 -29.98
N MET A 462 -16.09 20.73 -29.60
CA MET A 462 -15.10 20.71 -28.51
C MET A 462 -13.81 21.42 -28.90
N LEU A 463 -13.35 21.26 -30.14
CA LEU A 463 -12.16 21.95 -30.66
C LEU A 463 -12.37 23.47 -30.71
N GLU A 464 -13.55 23.93 -31.14
CA GLU A 464 -13.94 25.34 -31.09
C GLU A 464 -13.98 25.86 -29.65
N TYR A 465 -14.48 25.05 -28.71
CA TYR A 465 -14.57 25.43 -27.29
C TYR A 465 -13.21 25.67 -26.62
N ILE A 466 -12.17 24.90 -26.99
CA ILE A 466 -10.82 25.02 -26.42
C ILE A 466 -9.92 25.99 -27.20
N ASN A 467 -10.32 26.41 -28.39
CA ASN A 467 -9.56 27.33 -29.23
C ASN A 467 -9.28 28.65 -28.49
N ASN A 468 -8.02 29.11 -28.53
CA ASN A 468 -7.56 30.32 -27.86
C ASN A 468 -7.84 30.38 -26.34
N LYS A 469 -7.94 29.21 -25.68
CA LYS A 469 -7.95 29.06 -24.23
C LYS A 469 -6.61 28.51 -23.72
N ASP A 470 -6.37 28.63 -22.42
CA ASP A 470 -5.18 28.14 -21.74
C ASP A 470 -5.26 26.64 -21.47
N PHE A 471 -4.13 25.96 -21.62
CA PHE A 471 -4.03 24.51 -21.37
C PHE A 471 -3.12 24.27 -20.16
N ILE A 472 -3.55 23.38 -19.27
CA ILE A 472 -2.70 22.83 -18.21
C ILE A 472 -2.19 21.46 -18.67
N ASP A 473 -0.88 21.28 -18.65
CA ASP A 473 -0.19 20.04 -19.00
C ASP A 473 0.58 19.54 -17.78
N GLY A 474 -0.06 18.69 -16.97
CA GLY A 474 0.57 18.03 -15.83
C GLY A 474 1.35 16.80 -16.29
N GLY A 475 2.65 16.77 -15.94
CA GLY A 475 3.60 15.75 -16.42
C GLY A 475 4.14 16.13 -17.79
N ALA A 476 4.91 17.22 -17.83
CA ALA A 476 5.41 17.81 -19.08
C ALA A 476 6.51 16.97 -19.73
N PHE A 477 7.30 16.26 -18.93
CA PHE A 477 8.47 15.51 -19.38
C PHE A 477 9.35 16.36 -20.32
N ILE A 478 9.54 15.94 -21.57
CA ILE A 478 10.36 16.65 -22.56
C ILE A 478 9.57 17.72 -23.36
N GLY A 479 8.28 17.89 -23.09
CA GLY A 479 7.42 18.88 -23.76
C GLY A 479 6.80 18.41 -25.06
N ASP A 480 6.81 17.11 -25.35
CA ASP A 480 6.21 16.51 -26.55
C ASP A 480 4.69 16.74 -26.61
N SER A 481 3.97 16.64 -25.49
CA SER A 481 2.55 17.01 -25.38
C SER A 481 2.31 18.47 -25.81
N ALA A 482 3.10 19.41 -25.27
CA ALA A 482 3.00 20.83 -25.56
C ALA A 482 3.33 21.16 -27.03
N LEU A 483 4.23 20.43 -27.70
CA LEU A 483 4.46 20.55 -29.14
C LEU A 483 3.18 20.24 -29.93
N ILE A 484 2.54 19.12 -29.63
CA ILE A 484 1.31 18.68 -30.28
C ILE A 484 0.17 19.68 -30.03
N PHE A 485 0.01 20.14 -28.79
CA PHE A 485 -1.00 21.12 -28.43
C PHE A 485 -0.83 22.43 -29.21
N ASN A 486 0.39 22.97 -29.22
CA ASN A 486 0.68 24.22 -29.93
C ASN A 486 0.47 24.10 -31.44
N LYS A 487 0.86 22.96 -32.03
CA LYS A 487 0.82 22.74 -33.47
C LYS A 487 -0.61 22.62 -34.03
N TYR A 488 -1.49 21.90 -33.33
CA TYR A 488 -2.77 21.47 -33.90
C TYR A 488 -4.02 22.05 -33.23
N TYR A 489 -3.91 22.65 -32.04
CA TYR A 489 -5.10 23.01 -31.23
C TYR A 489 -5.21 24.49 -30.86
N ASN A 490 -4.24 25.31 -31.30
CA ASN A 490 -4.22 26.76 -31.11
C ASN A 490 -4.60 27.24 -29.67
N PRO A 491 -3.95 26.73 -28.61
CA PRO A 491 -4.16 27.24 -27.26
C PRO A 491 -3.67 28.69 -27.14
N ARG A 492 -4.23 29.50 -26.23
CA ARG A 492 -3.67 30.83 -25.91
C ARG A 492 -2.24 30.70 -25.38
N LYS A 493 -2.07 29.87 -24.35
CA LYS A 493 -0.79 29.49 -23.75
C LYS A 493 -0.89 28.11 -23.10
N ILE A 494 0.21 27.36 -23.10
CA ILE A 494 0.32 26.05 -22.47
C ILE A 494 1.18 26.18 -21.21
N TYR A 495 0.67 25.77 -20.06
CA TYR A 495 1.40 25.74 -18.80
C TYR A 495 1.75 24.29 -18.48
N SER A 496 3.00 23.94 -18.73
CA SER A 496 3.55 22.59 -18.61
C SER A 496 4.23 22.43 -17.25
N PHE A 497 3.63 21.63 -16.38
CA PHE A 497 4.10 21.36 -15.02
C PHE A 497 4.96 20.10 -14.96
N ASP A 498 6.12 20.20 -14.35
CA ASP A 498 6.96 19.05 -14.04
C ASP A 498 7.74 19.24 -12.73
N ILE A 499 7.91 18.15 -12.00
CA ILE A 499 8.63 18.14 -10.72
C ILE A 499 10.14 18.11 -10.91
N SER A 500 10.64 17.53 -12.02
CA SER A 500 12.07 17.46 -12.27
C SER A 500 12.60 18.78 -12.82
N LYS A 501 13.48 19.45 -12.07
CA LYS A 501 14.17 20.64 -12.58
C LYS A 501 15.19 20.28 -13.67
N LYS A 502 15.70 19.05 -13.62
CA LYS A 502 16.76 18.53 -14.50
C LYS A 502 16.35 18.47 -15.97
N ILE A 503 15.05 18.37 -16.27
CA ILE A 503 14.53 18.28 -17.65
C ILE A 503 14.19 19.63 -18.30
N GLU A 504 14.17 20.72 -17.53
CA GLU A 504 13.76 22.05 -17.99
C GLU A 504 14.58 22.54 -19.20
N SER A 505 15.91 22.37 -19.16
CA SER A 505 16.79 22.81 -20.25
C SER A 505 16.48 22.08 -21.55
N LYS A 506 16.19 20.77 -21.45
CA LYS A 506 15.81 19.93 -22.58
C LYS A 506 14.45 20.31 -23.14
N PHE A 507 13.47 20.55 -22.27
CA PHE A 507 12.14 21.05 -22.65
C PHE A 507 12.26 22.33 -23.48
N HIS A 508 13.03 23.32 -23.00
CA HIS A 508 13.23 24.58 -23.72
C HIS A 508 13.97 24.41 -25.05
N GLU A 509 14.99 23.56 -25.10
CA GLU A 509 15.71 23.29 -26.35
C GLU A 509 14.79 22.60 -27.38
N ILE A 510 13.96 21.64 -26.97
CA ILE A 510 12.96 21.01 -27.86
C ILE A 510 11.98 22.06 -28.38
N MET A 511 11.41 22.92 -27.53
CA MET A 511 10.52 23.99 -27.97
C MET A 511 11.17 24.91 -29.00
N LYS A 512 12.44 25.28 -28.77
CA LYS A 512 13.23 26.13 -29.66
C LYS A 512 13.49 25.46 -31.01
N ARG A 513 13.91 24.20 -31.03
CA ARG A 513 14.19 23.43 -32.26
C ARG A 513 12.95 23.23 -33.13
N ASN A 514 11.78 23.19 -32.50
CA ASN A 514 10.48 23.07 -33.17
C ASN A 514 9.82 24.43 -33.45
N CYS A 515 10.55 25.54 -33.31
CA CYS A 515 10.09 26.89 -33.59
C CYS A 515 8.81 27.30 -32.85
N VAL A 516 8.61 26.80 -31.62
CA VAL A 516 7.46 27.18 -30.80
C VAL A 516 7.71 28.58 -30.21
N PRO A 517 6.83 29.57 -30.44
CA PRO A 517 6.99 30.90 -29.88
C PRO A 517 7.03 30.88 -28.35
N TYR A 518 7.97 31.60 -27.74
CA TYR A 518 8.17 31.62 -26.28
C TYR A 518 6.94 32.08 -25.49
N ASN A 519 6.07 32.90 -26.09
CA ASN A 519 4.83 33.35 -25.47
C ASN A 519 3.71 32.27 -25.46
N LYS A 520 3.87 31.18 -26.21
CA LYS A 520 2.87 30.11 -26.33
C LYS A 520 2.99 29.02 -25.28
N TYR A 521 4.08 28.98 -24.51
CA TYR A 521 4.28 27.98 -23.48
C TYR A 521 4.95 28.56 -22.23
N ALA A 522 4.88 27.82 -21.11
CA ALA A 522 5.65 28.06 -19.91
C ALA A 522 5.97 26.72 -19.24
N PHE A 523 7.24 26.51 -18.88
CA PHE A 523 7.64 25.40 -18.02
C PHE A 523 7.49 25.84 -16.56
N ILE A 524 6.74 25.08 -15.78
CA ILE A 524 6.43 25.38 -14.38
C ILE A 524 7.02 24.26 -13.51
N ASN A 525 8.15 24.55 -12.85
CA ASN A 525 8.77 23.58 -11.94
C ASN A 525 8.06 23.57 -10.58
N LEU A 526 6.86 22.99 -10.54
CA LEU A 526 6.06 22.80 -9.33
C LEU A 526 5.34 21.45 -9.42
N GLY A 527 5.20 20.77 -8.28
CA GLY A 527 4.31 19.62 -8.17
C GLY A 527 2.83 20.05 -8.14
N LEU A 528 1.97 19.35 -8.88
CA LEU A 528 0.52 19.56 -8.77
C LEU A 528 -0.02 18.69 -7.63
N SER A 529 -0.80 19.29 -6.73
CA SER A 529 -1.37 18.59 -5.58
C SER A 529 -2.69 19.23 -5.11
N ASP A 530 -3.17 18.81 -3.94
CA ASP A 530 -4.42 19.29 -3.33
C ASP A 530 -4.28 20.67 -2.67
N CYS A 531 -3.05 21.05 -2.32
CA CYS A 531 -2.72 22.34 -1.70
C CYS A 531 -1.25 22.70 -1.90
N LYS A 532 -0.90 23.96 -1.58
CA LYS A 532 0.49 24.42 -1.51
C LYS A 532 1.25 23.77 -0.35
N LYS A 533 2.35 23.10 -0.65
CA LYS A 533 3.22 22.41 0.32
C LYS A 533 4.63 22.23 -0.23
N GLU A 534 5.58 21.87 0.62
CA GLU A 534 6.90 21.42 0.20
C GLU A 534 7.00 19.91 0.42
N ILE A 535 7.45 19.18 -0.58
CA ILE A 535 7.63 17.72 -0.54
C ILE A 535 9.08 17.40 -0.85
N THR A 536 9.60 16.37 -0.18
CA THR A 536 10.87 15.73 -0.55
C THR A 536 10.61 14.53 -1.43
N PHE A 537 11.36 14.40 -2.52
CA PHE A 537 11.26 13.27 -3.45
C PHE A 537 12.62 12.87 -4.02
N ASP A 538 12.66 11.78 -4.79
CA ASP A 538 13.84 11.33 -5.53
C ASP A 538 13.78 11.79 -7.00
N ASP A 539 14.52 12.85 -7.35
CA ASP A 539 14.53 13.40 -8.71
C ASP A 539 15.45 12.58 -9.64
N ASN A 540 14.88 11.54 -10.25
CA ASN A 540 15.61 10.71 -11.21
C ASN A 540 15.64 11.29 -12.64
N ALA A 541 14.88 12.36 -12.93
CA ALA A 541 14.78 12.97 -14.26
C ALA A 541 14.38 12.04 -15.43
N TYR A 542 13.72 10.91 -15.11
CA TYR A 542 13.24 9.92 -16.07
C TYR A 542 11.72 9.79 -16.02
N THR A 543 11.14 9.10 -17.01
CA THR A 543 9.76 8.61 -16.97
C THR A 543 9.53 7.82 -15.68
N GLY A 544 8.45 8.07 -14.95
CA GLY A 544 8.24 7.49 -13.63
C GLY A 544 8.76 8.32 -12.45
N THR A 545 9.22 9.56 -12.64
CA THR A 545 9.58 10.42 -11.50
C THR A 545 8.30 10.85 -10.76
N SER A 546 8.25 10.64 -9.44
CA SER A 546 7.04 10.82 -8.64
C SER A 546 7.28 11.54 -7.32
N LEU A 547 6.28 12.31 -6.87
CA LEU A 547 6.22 12.90 -5.53
C LEU A 547 6.07 11.86 -4.40
N LEU A 548 5.75 10.60 -4.74
CA LEU A 548 5.60 9.50 -3.78
C LEU A 548 6.93 8.77 -3.51
N SER A 549 7.97 9.03 -4.29
CA SER A 549 9.28 8.41 -4.13
C SER A 549 10.06 9.07 -3.00
N ASP A 550 10.47 8.30 -1.97
CA ASP A 550 11.29 8.81 -0.89
C ASP A 550 12.66 9.28 -1.41
N GLY A 551 13.02 10.54 -1.17
CA GLY A 551 14.32 11.09 -1.54
C GLY A 551 14.68 12.37 -0.78
N THR A 552 15.74 13.04 -1.21
CA THR A 552 16.29 14.24 -0.55
C THR A 552 16.04 15.54 -1.30
N ASP A 553 15.64 15.47 -2.57
CA ASP A 553 15.37 16.66 -3.39
C ASP A 553 14.07 17.31 -2.93
N LYS A 554 14.03 18.63 -2.89
CA LYS A 554 12.86 19.39 -2.45
C LYS A 554 12.16 20.05 -3.63
N ILE A 555 10.84 19.95 -3.65
CA ILE A 555 10.01 20.64 -4.64
C ILE A 555 8.82 21.30 -3.93
N LYS A 556 8.45 22.49 -4.42
CA LYS A 556 7.22 23.14 -4.02
C LYS A 556 6.06 22.59 -4.83
N CYS A 557 4.94 22.36 -4.18
CA CYS A 557 3.70 21.99 -4.82
C CYS A 557 2.71 23.15 -4.79
N THR A 558 1.78 23.16 -5.73
CA THR A 558 0.63 24.06 -5.79
C THR A 558 -0.62 23.30 -6.20
N ASP A 559 -1.78 23.82 -5.84
CA ASP A 559 -3.06 23.44 -6.42
C ASP A 559 -3.35 24.23 -7.71
N ILE A 560 -4.13 23.63 -8.61
CA ILE A 560 -4.49 24.21 -9.91
C ILE A 560 -5.39 25.43 -9.72
N ASP A 561 -6.31 25.39 -8.76
CA ASP A 561 -7.25 26.48 -8.48
C ASP A 561 -6.50 27.78 -8.14
N SER A 562 -5.56 27.73 -7.19
CA SER A 562 -4.73 28.89 -6.84
C SER A 562 -3.91 29.37 -8.04
N PHE A 563 -3.32 28.46 -8.81
CA PHE A 563 -2.50 28.84 -9.97
C PHE A 563 -3.34 29.55 -11.06
N VAL A 564 -4.55 29.06 -11.31
CA VAL A 564 -5.50 29.64 -12.28
C VAL A 564 -5.95 31.02 -11.84
N GLU A 565 -6.27 31.20 -10.56
CA GLU A 565 -6.67 32.49 -9.99
C GLU A 565 -5.53 33.52 -10.04
N GLU A 566 -4.34 33.15 -9.56
CA GLU A 566 -3.17 34.04 -9.48
C GLU A 566 -2.69 34.53 -10.84
N ASN A 567 -2.87 33.72 -11.89
CA ASN A 567 -2.44 34.06 -13.24
C ASN A 567 -3.60 34.51 -14.15
N ASN A 568 -4.83 34.61 -13.61
CA ASN A 568 -6.05 34.98 -14.32
C ASN A 568 -6.24 34.17 -15.62
N LEU A 569 -6.20 32.84 -15.49
CA LEU A 569 -6.21 31.93 -16.63
C LEU A 569 -7.63 31.57 -17.07
N ASN A 570 -7.81 31.34 -18.37
CA ASN A 570 -9.04 30.83 -18.96
C ASN A 570 -8.79 29.43 -19.51
N ILE A 571 -8.97 28.42 -18.66
CA ILE A 571 -8.62 27.03 -18.93
C ILE A 571 -9.66 26.38 -19.85
N GLY A 572 -9.18 25.89 -21.01
CA GLY A 572 -9.97 25.10 -21.95
C GLY A 572 -9.73 23.59 -21.82
N PHE A 573 -8.51 23.21 -21.44
CA PHE A 573 -8.08 21.81 -21.40
C PHE A 573 -7.12 21.56 -20.24
N ILE A 574 -7.29 20.43 -19.55
CA ILE A 574 -6.38 19.94 -18.52
C ILE A 574 -5.97 18.50 -18.88
N LYS A 575 -4.68 18.31 -19.16
CA LYS A 575 -4.02 16.99 -19.14
C LYS A 575 -3.41 16.77 -17.76
N ILE A 576 -3.62 15.59 -17.18
CA ILE A 576 -2.90 15.13 -15.99
C ILE A 576 -2.32 13.76 -16.30
N ASP A 577 -1.00 13.70 -16.35
CA ASP A 577 -0.24 12.46 -16.40
C ASP A 577 0.84 12.51 -15.32
N LEU A 578 0.43 12.23 -14.08
CA LEU A 578 1.25 12.35 -12.89
C LEU A 578 1.36 10.96 -12.26
N GLU A 579 2.59 10.54 -12.01
CA GLU A 579 2.98 9.22 -11.51
C GLU A 579 2.49 8.98 -10.06
N GLY A 580 1.18 8.73 -9.87
CA GLY A 580 0.55 8.45 -8.57
C GLY A 580 0.01 9.67 -7.80
N SER A 581 -0.04 10.86 -8.42
CA SER A 581 -0.55 12.11 -7.79
C SER A 581 -1.76 12.72 -8.50
N ALA A 582 -2.38 12.01 -9.46
CA ALA A 582 -3.51 12.54 -10.21
C ALA A 582 -4.73 12.80 -9.32
N TYR A 583 -4.96 11.96 -8.29
CA TYR A 583 -6.08 12.13 -7.36
C TYR A 583 -5.98 13.45 -6.59
N GLU A 584 -4.82 13.74 -6.03
CA GLU A 584 -4.53 14.98 -5.28
C GLU A 584 -4.58 16.20 -6.20
N ALA A 585 -4.03 16.12 -7.41
CA ALA A 585 -4.11 17.21 -8.39
C ALA A 585 -5.56 17.56 -8.79
N ILE A 586 -6.43 16.55 -8.91
CA ILE A 586 -7.87 16.77 -9.14
C ILE A 586 -8.56 17.43 -7.94
N LEU A 587 -8.19 17.06 -6.70
CA LEU A 587 -8.68 17.75 -5.51
C LEU A 587 -8.27 19.23 -5.50
N GLY A 588 -7.08 19.57 -5.99
CA GLY A 588 -6.62 20.94 -6.14
C GLY A 588 -7.18 21.70 -7.36
N ALA A 589 -8.00 21.06 -8.19
CA ALA A 589 -8.57 21.65 -9.41
C ALA A 589 -10.10 21.82 -9.35
N GLN A 590 -10.70 21.59 -8.18
CA GLN A 590 -12.14 21.47 -8.03
C GLN A 590 -12.90 22.69 -8.53
N ASN A 591 -12.47 23.89 -8.14
CA ASN A 591 -13.15 25.13 -8.49
C ASN A 591 -12.97 25.44 -9.98
N THR A 592 -11.78 25.25 -10.53
CA THR A 592 -11.49 25.40 -11.97
C THR A 592 -12.39 24.46 -12.78
N ILE A 593 -12.47 23.18 -12.40
CA ILE A 593 -13.31 22.19 -13.07
C ILE A 593 -14.79 22.59 -13.02
N LYS A 594 -15.28 23.04 -11.85
CA LYS A 594 -16.69 23.45 -11.68
C LYS A 594 -17.03 24.72 -12.47
N VAL A 595 -16.17 25.73 -12.45
CA VAL A 595 -16.45 27.08 -12.94
C VAL A 595 -16.10 27.23 -14.41
N GLN A 596 -14.88 26.86 -14.82
CA GLN A 596 -14.39 27.06 -16.18
C GLN A 596 -14.71 25.88 -17.11
N LYS A 597 -15.16 24.76 -16.53
CA LYS A 597 -15.63 23.58 -17.25
C LYS A 597 -14.66 23.12 -18.38
N PRO A 598 -13.36 22.91 -18.09
CA PRO A 598 -12.41 22.46 -19.11
C PRO A 598 -12.68 21.02 -19.55
N ILE A 599 -12.19 20.68 -20.74
CA ILE A 599 -12.05 19.29 -21.18
C ILE A 599 -10.89 18.65 -20.40
N LEU A 600 -11.07 17.41 -19.94
CA LEU A 600 -10.12 16.70 -19.09
C LEU A 600 -9.59 15.45 -19.80
N CYS A 601 -8.28 15.22 -19.72
CA CYS A 601 -7.65 13.95 -20.07
C CYS A 601 -6.71 13.54 -18.93
N ILE A 602 -7.11 12.53 -18.16
CA ILE A 602 -6.46 12.17 -16.89
C ILE A 602 -5.97 10.73 -16.96
N SER A 603 -4.66 10.49 -16.88
CA SER A 603 -4.08 9.16 -16.70
C SER A 603 -4.51 8.58 -15.35
N ILE A 604 -4.93 7.32 -15.37
CA ILE A 604 -5.47 6.64 -14.18
C ILE A 604 -4.87 5.25 -13.95
N TYR A 605 -3.76 4.92 -14.60
CA TYR A 605 -3.17 3.58 -14.53
C TYR A 605 -2.01 3.44 -13.54
N HIS A 606 -1.43 4.56 -13.06
CA HIS A 606 -0.22 4.53 -12.24
C HIS A 606 -0.44 3.95 -10.85
N SER A 607 -1.66 4.11 -10.30
CA SER A 607 -2.03 3.50 -9.02
C SER A 607 -3.46 2.95 -8.99
N PRO A 608 -3.75 1.96 -8.11
CA PRO A 608 -5.11 1.47 -7.90
C PRO A 608 -6.05 2.57 -7.40
N LYS A 609 -5.56 3.49 -6.55
CA LYS A 609 -6.34 4.63 -6.06
C LYS A 609 -6.80 5.49 -7.24
N GLU A 610 -5.91 5.82 -8.16
CA GLU A 610 -6.28 6.61 -9.34
C GLU A 610 -7.30 5.90 -10.22
N PHE A 611 -7.05 4.62 -10.53
CA PHE A 611 -7.94 3.84 -11.39
C PHE A 611 -9.36 3.74 -10.85
N PHE A 612 -9.50 3.43 -9.55
CA PHE A 612 -10.80 3.16 -8.94
C PHE A 612 -11.49 4.40 -8.38
N GLU A 613 -10.77 5.47 -8.03
CA GLU A 613 -11.32 6.58 -7.24
C GLU A 613 -11.34 7.94 -7.95
N VAL A 614 -10.51 8.18 -8.98
CA VAL A 614 -10.49 9.49 -9.68
C VAL A 614 -11.81 9.76 -10.40
N LYS A 615 -12.37 8.78 -11.11
CA LYS A 615 -13.65 8.98 -11.81
C LYS A 615 -14.81 9.23 -10.84
N PRO A 616 -15.03 8.45 -9.75
CA PRO A 616 -16.01 8.79 -8.72
C PRO A 616 -15.79 10.18 -8.10
N LEU A 617 -14.54 10.59 -7.84
CA LEU A 617 -14.21 11.92 -7.35
C LEU A 617 -14.64 13.00 -8.36
N LEU A 618 -14.30 12.84 -9.64
CA LEU A 618 -14.73 13.78 -10.69
C LEU A 618 -16.25 13.85 -10.81
N GLU A 619 -16.98 12.73 -10.71
CA GLU A 619 -18.45 12.72 -10.68
C GLU A 619 -18.99 13.54 -9.49
N GLN A 620 -18.37 13.44 -8.32
CA GLN A 620 -18.74 14.23 -7.14
C GLN A 620 -18.47 15.72 -7.36
N ILE A 621 -17.29 16.09 -7.86
CA ILE A 621 -16.91 17.49 -8.13
C ILE A 621 -17.84 18.10 -9.18
N THR A 622 -18.20 17.33 -10.21
CA THR A 622 -18.98 17.80 -11.37
C THR A 622 -20.48 17.53 -11.28
N GLN A 623 -20.99 17.14 -10.10
CA GLN A 623 -22.39 16.74 -9.90
C GLN A 623 -23.39 17.79 -10.44
N ASN A 624 -23.05 19.07 -10.34
CA ASN A 624 -23.88 20.19 -10.82
C ASN A 624 -23.50 20.69 -12.23
N CYS A 625 -22.39 20.24 -12.79
CA CYS A 625 -21.84 20.72 -14.07
C CYS A 625 -22.17 19.81 -15.26
N LYS A 626 -22.79 18.63 -15.01
CA LYS A 626 -23.20 17.64 -16.02
C LYS A 626 -22.06 17.25 -16.96
N TYR A 627 -21.01 16.62 -16.44
CA TYR A 627 -19.94 16.06 -17.28
C TYR A 627 -20.31 14.70 -17.88
N ILE A 628 -19.73 14.40 -19.03
CA ILE A 628 -19.69 13.07 -19.65
C ILE A 628 -18.30 12.50 -19.44
N PHE A 629 -18.22 11.22 -19.06
CA PHE A 629 -16.99 10.51 -18.80
C PHE A 629 -16.82 9.36 -19.78
N LYS A 630 -15.62 9.20 -20.32
CA LYS A 630 -15.23 8.08 -21.18
C LYS A 630 -13.91 7.51 -20.69
N ILE A 631 -13.79 6.19 -20.70
CA ILE A 631 -12.50 5.51 -20.52
C ILE A 631 -11.90 5.28 -21.90
N LYS A 632 -10.64 5.64 -22.05
CA LYS A 632 -9.88 5.47 -23.29
C LYS A 632 -8.56 4.79 -22.98
N LYS A 633 -8.03 4.09 -23.99
CA LYS A 633 -6.68 3.52 -23.96
C LYS A 633 -5.88 4.18 -25.07
N LEU A 634 -4.76 4.82 -24.75
CA LEU A 634 -3.96 5.60 -25.69
C LEU A 634 -2.77 4.82 -26.29
N GLN A 635 -2.85 3.48 -26.29
CA GLN A 635 -1.82 2.63 -26.88
C GLN A 635 -2.41 1.36 -27.47
N HIS A 636 -1.72 0.80 -28.47
CA HIS A 636 -2.12 -0.47 -29.10
C HIS A 636 -1.68 -1.72 -28.33
N ILE A 637 -0.72 -1.62 -27.40
CA ILE A 637 -0.06 -2.79 -26.83
C ILE A 637 -1.09 -3.61 -26.02
N PRO A 638 -1.34 -4.88 -26.38
CA PRO A 638 -2.23 -5.74 -25.61
C PRO A 638 -1.51 -6.24 -24.35
N TYR A 639 -2.27 -6.63 -23.32
CA TYR A 639 -1.71 -7.23 -22.09
C TYR A 639 -0.68 -6.36 -21.35
N VAL A 640 -0.98 -5.07 -21.28
CA VAL A 640 -0.37 -4.10 -20.38
C VAL A 640 -1.47 -3.21 -19.81
N THR A 641 -1.21 -2.69 -18.62
CA THR A 641 -2.17 -1.85 -17.89
C THR A 641 -1.93 -0.35 -18.11
N ASN A 642 -0.97 0.04 -18.94
CA ASN A 642 -0.58 1.46 -19.09
C ASN A 642 -1.54 2.22 -20.02
N GLU A 643 -1.39 3.55 -20.08
CA GLU A 643 -2.10 4.46 -21.00
C GLU A 643 -3.63 4.40 -20.94
N TYR A 644 -4.19 4.02 -19.79
CA TYR A 644 -5.62 4.17 -19.54
C TYR A 644 -5.91 5.56 -18.99
N VAL A 645 -6.82 6.28 -19.66
CA VAL A 645 -7.20 7.65 -19.30
C VAL A 645 -8.71 7.80 -19.12
N ILE A 646 -9.09 8.75 -18.27
CA ILE A 646 -10.43 9.34 -18.25
C ILE A 646 -10.41 10.53 -19.20
N PHE A 647 -11.20 10.46 -20.26
CA PHE A 647 -11.54 11.62 -21.09
C PHE A 647 -12.91 12.13 -20.68
N ALA A 648 -12.98 13.37 -20.19
CA ALA A 648 -14.22 13.95 -19.67
C ALA A 648 -14.46 15.37 -20.18
N TYR A 649 -15.73 15.71 -20.42
CA TYR A 649 -16.12 17.01 -20.96
C TYR A 649 -17.53 17.40 -20.52
N PRO A 650 -17.86 18.71 -20.48
CA PRO A 650 -19.22 19.18 -20.21
C PRO A 650 -20.22 18.65 -21.24
N LYS A 651 -21.37 18.14 -20.79
CA LYS A 651 -22.40 17.55 -21.65
C LYS A 651 -22.92 18.52 -22.71
N GLU A 652 -22.91 19.82 -22.44
CA GLU A 652 -23.27 20.85 -23.43
C GLU A 652 -22.36 20.88 -24.66
N LEU A 653 -21.15 20.30 -24.59
CA LEU A 653 -20.23 20.16 -25.72
C LEU A 653 -20.46 18.87 -26.54
N GLU A 654 -21.32 17.97 -26.08
CA GLU A 654 -21.66 16.78 -26.85
C GLU A 654 -22.49 17.17 -28.09
N GLU A 655 -22.10 16.69 -29.26
CA GLU A 655 -22.87 16.87 -30.48
C GLU A 655 -24.14 16.03 -30.41
N SER A 656 -25.30 16.63 -30.70
CA SER A 656 -26.54 15.90 -30.89
C SER A 656 -26.39 14.98 -32.09
N LYS A 657 -26.49 13.67 -31.85
CA LYS A 657 -26.49 12.64 -32.89
C LYS A 657 -27.58 12.86 -33.93
#